data_AF-A0A831ZJ90-F1
#
_entry.id   AF-A0A831ZJ90-F1
#
_cell.length_a   1.000
_cell.length_b   1.000
_cell.length_c   1.000
_cell.angle_alpha   90.00
_cell.angle_beta   90.00
_cell.angle_gamma   90.00
#
_symmetry.space_group_name_H-M   'P 1'
#
loop_
_entity.id
_entity.type
_entity.pdbx_description
1 polymer ?
#
loop_
_entity_poly.entity_id
_entity_poly.type
_entity_poly.pdbx_seq_one_letter_code
_entity_poly.pdbx_strand_id
1 'polypeptide(L)'
;MKNQNIQIVGYQQLKKLRIAFAIFQGTQLFATLKQEAEATVSHDQGKRVTYLTELFSRIHREMFRDWKEQASAPHRPGAMTDVRKRKQFRETIESLVLDGDLNQQTALFDNNGFVIRSEDISFRLAKFYQQMRSIRQFAYGNRITLDFFMAAMGNLPAFKGVYEGGIDFRRLEQYDAVTLHDTGSNFDDLIIAYQHALDPARNKSLQNKPNSYGHWPENKKFIYGIPFLSHVTEQGVACLVTINGGLMPVELIQDEIFMAGKNFADFPLCSPENIIGYLPGTETLRGSGVREIDGIAIGDKGEAPLFCLDVNVLTGLRSPSHTEIVGLIKEFSSDNADIFELAGNEQLRARLMSAAHDDAKLQRSIEIAYDRLQKITARLEQAKAALFVGKTPVTNPRLVMSMGGAGSGKTAVEEIAEAQCGDNFVIASLDEFRKKSDLYTVLTAANHHSDDYMFVEPYAKRLRQMVARHARTNKFNLLYDGTGIPYAPRYVGIVDRFKREGFKTQITAVDAFLVKPEGREDELPRSAVIQSVKTRFEQTGRALPWVVTVDKHIRTPGSFLTALEHQAMDKISLFANDGEKDRHYLVAESFDVSAETIQALQQNQLAQTLAKYLQSMINERDDSVLKILAGNDHTRLVAWLQRNPGFTEKNVAYQVHSKGQGYRVLAIYNARRMVDFVEKRQLNPNASGEEGLLHSPEVLAFHVDPLATKPWMTRLQDSVAG
;
A
#
# COMPACT_ATOMS: atom_id res chain seq x y z
N MET A 1 6.00 -29.71 31.82
CA MET A 1 7.40 -29.40 31.49
C MET A 1 7.76 -28.07 32.14
N LYS A 2 8.75 -28.04 33.04
CA LYS A 2 9.28 -26.78 33.58
C LYS A 2 9.78 -25.92 32.42
N ASN A 3 9.41 -24.64 32.40
CA ASN A 3 9.97 -23.63 31.47
C ASN A 3 11.50 -23.63 31.65
N GLN A 4 12.23 -24.39 30.84
CA GLN A 4 13.62 -24.06 30.58
C GLN A 4 13.57 -22.69 29.91
N ASN A 5 14.15 -21.68 30.57
CA ASN A 5 14.33 -20.37 29.96
C ASN A 5 15.21 -20.56 28.73
N ILE A 6 14.59 -20.73 27.56
CA ILE A 6 15.29 -20.78 26.29
C ILE A 6 15.95 -19.40 26.12
N GLN A 7 17.25 -19.32 26.36
CA GLN A 7 18.02 -18.11 26.17
C GLN A 7 18.41 -18.00 24.69
N ILE A 8 17.68 -17.17 23.95
CA ILE A 8 18.00 -16.81 22.57
C ILE A 8 18.67 -15.44 22.60
N VAL A 9 19.86 -15.30 22.03
CA VAL A 9 20.65 -14.04 22.06
C VAL A 9 19.85 -12.86 21.51
N GLY A 10 19.09 -13.07 20.43
CA GLY A 10 18.23 -12.08 19.80
C GLY A 10 16.80 -11.97 20.35
N TYR A 11 16.49 -12.55 21.53
CA TYR A 11 15.10 -12.65 22.01
C TYR A 11 14.37 -11.30 22.11
N GLN A 12 15.06 -10.24 22.51
CA GLN A 12 14.46 -8.90 22.58
C GLN A 12 14.02 -8.40 21.20
N GLN A 13 14.86 -8.59 20.18
CA GLN A 13 14.53 -8.17 18.81
C GLN A 13 13.42 -9.04 18.21
N LEU A 14 13.44 -10.35 18.48
CA LEU A 14 12.36 -11.26 18.12
C LEU A 14 11.04 -10.87 18.78
N LYS A 15 11.06 -10.44 20.06
CA LYS A 15 9.88 -9.95 20.75
C LYS A 15 9.32 -8.69 20.07
N LYS A 16 10.17 -7.74 19.67
CA LYS A 16 9.75 -6.54 18.92
C LYS A 16 9.13 -6.92 17.57
N LEU A 17 9.79 -7.79 16.80
CA LEU A 17 9.28 -8.31 15.52
C LEU A 17 7.93 -8.99 15.65
N ARG A 18 7.75 -9.84 16.67
CA ARG A 18 6.47 -10.47 16.96
C ARG A 18 5.37 -9.45 17.25
N ILE A 19 5.67 -8.41 18.02
CA ILE A 19 4.71 -7.37 18.38
C ILE A 19 4.34 -6.53 17.15
N ALA A 20 5.32 -6.16 16.32
CA ALA A 20 5.08 -5.40 15.09
C ALA A 20 4.14 -6.17 14.13
N PHE A 21 4.38 -7.47 13.91
CA PHE A 21 3.46 -8.31 13.15
C PHE A 21 2.08 -8.43 13.81
N ALA A 22 2.04 -8.57 15.13
CA ALA A 22 0.76 -8.68 15.85
C ALA A 22 -0.09 -7.42 15.78
N ILE A 23 0.53 -6.23 15.86
CA ILE A 23 -0.16 -4.96 15.64
C ILE A 23 -0.68 -4.91 14.21
N PHE A 24 0.16 -5.25 13.22
CA PHE A 24 -0.25 -5.31 11.81
C PHE A 24 -1.46 -6.23 11.61
N GLN A 25 -1.44 -7.46 12.11
CA GLN A 25 -2.58 -8.38 11.99
C GLN A 25 -3.80 -7.90 12.78
N GLY A 26 -3.60 -7.31 13.97
CA GLY A 26 -4.65 -6.67 14.75
C GLY A 26 -5.38 -5.59 13.95
N THR A 27 -4.68 -4.80 13.14
CA THR A 27 -5.31 -3.80 12.27
C THR A 27 -6.35 -4.38 11.31
N GLN A 28 -6.07 -5.56 10.75
CA GLN A 28 -6.95 -6.24 9.81
C GLN A 28 -8.10 -6.93 10.55
N LEU A 29 -7.79 -7.58 11.67
CA LEU A 29 -8.77 -8.23 12.52
C LEU A 29 -9.80 -7.22 13.06
N PHE A 30 -9.36 -6.03 13.49
CA PHE A 30 -10.25 -5.03 14.06
C PHE A 30 -11.31 -4.56 13.04
N ALA A 31 -10.90 -4.33 11.79
CA ALA A 31 -11.83 -4.00 10.70
C ALA A 31 -12.83 -5.14 10.42
N THR A 32 -12.36 -6.39 10.48
CA THR A 32 -13.19 -7.59 10.28
C THR A 32 -14.22 -7.73 11.41
N LEU A 33 -13.79 -7.63 12.68
CA LEU A 33 -14.67 -7.72 13.83
C LEU A 33 -15.72 -6.60 13.86
N LYS A 34 -15.37 -5.39 13.40
CA LYS A 34 -16.34 -4.28 13.28
C LYS A 34 -17.46 -4.62 12.30
N GLN A 35 -17.17 -5.33 11.21
CA GLN A 35 -18.18 -5.79 10.25
C GLN A 35 -19.01 -6.96 10.82
N GLU A 36 -18.39 -7.86 11.59
CA GLU A 36 -19.07 -9.01 12.20
C GLU A 36 -19.91 -8.64 13.43
N ALA A 37 -19.66 -7.49 14.06
CA ALA A 37 -20.26 -7.14 15.35
C ALA A 37 -21.79 -7.06 15.33
N GLU A 38 -22.40 -6.75 14.18
CA GLU A 38 -23.86 -6.73 13.99
C GLU A 38 -24.50 -8.11 14.16
N ALA A 39 -23.77 -9.20 13.91
CA ALA A 39 -24.27 -10.57 14.06
C ALA A 39 -24.38 -11.01 15.54
N THR A 40 -23.84 -10.23 16.49
CA THR A 40 -23.73 -10.63 17.91
C THR A 40 -24.90 -10.16 18.80
N VAL A 41 -25.96 -9.63 18.19
CA VAL A 41 -27.14 -9.03 18.86
C VAL A 41 -28.03 -10.10 19.52
N SER A 42 -27.99 -11.36 19.09
CA SER A 42 -28.92 -12.44 19.51
C SER A 42 -28.34 -13.46 20.53
N HIS A 43 -27.26 -13.11 21.24
CA HIS A 43 -26.62 -14.04 22.18
C HIS A 43 -27.20 -13.93 23.60
N ASP A 44 -27.82 -15.02 24.07
CA ASP A 44 -28.16 -15.28 25.49
C ASP A 44 -26.90 -15.50 26.38
N GLN A 45 -27.08 -15.68 27.70
CA GLN A 45 -25.99 -15.87 28.67
C GLN A 45 -24.92 -16.88 28.23
N GLY A 46 -25.34 -18.11 27.88
CA GLY A 46 -24.42 -19.20 27.51
C GLY A 46 -23.70 -18.93 26.19
N LYS A 47 -24.42 -18.39 25.19
CA LYS A 47 -23.82 -17.96 23.91
C LYS A 47 -22.85 -16.80 24.11
N ARG A 48 -23.14 -15.85 25.00
CA ARG A 48 -22.28 -14.70 25.29
C ARG A 48 -20.95 -15.12 25.91
N VAL A 49 -20.98 -15.98 26.93
CA VAL A 49 -19.77 -16.53 27.56
C VAL A 49 -18.93 -17.31 26.53
N THR A 50 -19.58 -18.17 25.74
CA THR A 50 -18.90 -18.96 24.69
C THR A 50 -18.25 -18.04 23.66
N TYR A 51 -18.99 -17.04 23.18
CA TYR A 51 -18.49 -16.05 22.24
C TYR A 51 -17.28 -15.28 22.77
N LEU A 52 -17.34 -14.75 24.00
CA LEU A 52 -16.23 -13.97 24.58
C LEU A 52 -14.98 -14.85 24.79
N THR A 53 -15.16 -16.11 25.20
CA THR A 53 -14.09 -17.10 25.34
C THR A 53 -13.41 -17.39 24.00
N GLU A 54 -14.22 -17.61 22.96
CA GLU A 54 -13.72 -17.86 21.60
C GLU A 54 -13.07 -16.61 21.01
N LEU A 55 -13.67 -15.43 21.20
CA LEU A 55 -13.15 -14.15 20.74
C LEU A 55 -11.73 -13.90 21.29
N PHE A 56 -11.51 -14.09 22.58
CA PHE A 56 -10.17 -13.91 23.17
C PHE A 56 -9.13 -14.84 22.53
N SER A 57 -9.50 -16.11 22.34
CA SER A 57 -8.64 -17.12 21.72
C SER A 57 -8.38 -16.83 20.25
N ARG A 58 -9.40 -16.38 19.51
CA ARG A 58 -9.35 -15.96 18.11
C ARG A 58 -8.45 -14.74 17.92
N ILE A 59 -8.59 -13.72 18.77
CA ILE A 59 -7.73 -12.53 18.76
C ILE A 59 -6.26 -12.94 18.83
N HIS A 60 -5.88 -13.75 19.82
CA HIS A 60 -4.49 -14.19 19.91
C HIS A 60 -4.08 -15.06 18.71
N ARG A 61 -4.94 -15.97 18.24
CA ARG A 61 -4.63 -16.84 17.10
C ARG A 61 -4.35 -16.03 15.84
N GLU A 62 -5.17 -15.04 15.54
CA GLU A 62 -5.08 -14.24 14.33
C GLU A 62 -3.98 -13.18 14.41
N MET A 63 -3.87 -12.45 15.52
CA MET A 63 -2.80 -11.48 15.72
C MET A 63 -1.41 -12.12 15.63
N PHE A 64 -1.23 -13.31 16.21
CA PHE A 64 0.06 -13.99 16.25
C PHE A 64 0.23 -15.11 15.22
N ARG A 65 -0.63 -15.18 14.20
CA ARG A 65 -0.61 -16.25 13.18
C ARG A 65 0.74 -16.36 12.46
N ASP A 66 1.40 -15.23 12.26
CA ASP A 66 2.69 -15.11 11.56
C ASP A 66 3.88 -15.53 12.42
N TRP A 67 3.66 -15.79 13.71
CA TRP A 67 4.67 -16.25 14.66
C TRP A 67 4.62 -17.77 14.89
N LYS A 68 3.82 -18.50 14.10
CA LYS A 68 3.82 -19.96 14.12
C LYS A 68 5.20 -20.52 13.75
N GLU A 69 5.58 -21.63 14.36
CA GLU A 69 6.85 -22.35 14.10
C GLU A 69 8.17 -21.62 14.47
N GLN A 70 8.15 -20.33 14.81
CA GLN A 70 9.35 -19.62 15.31
C GLN A 70 9.72 -20.15 16.70
N ALA A 71 10.91 -20.77 16.82
CA ALA A 71 11.40 -21.43 18.04
C ALA A 71 11.79 -20.44 19.15
N SER A 72 10.79 -19.73 19.70
CA SER A 72 10.95 -18.69 20.71
C SER A 72 10.02 -18.85 21.91
N ALA A 73 9.02 -19.74 21.83
CA ALA A 73 8.10 -20.04 22.90
C ALA A 73 7.46 -21.44 22.72
N PRO A 74 7.04 -22.10 23.82
CA PRO A 74 6.61 -23.50 23.79
C PRO A 74 5.15 -23.75 23.35
N HIS A 75 4.43 -22.73 22.87
CA HIS A 75 2.98 -22.82 22.58
C HIS A 75 2.62 -22.17 21.26
N ARG A 76 1.51 -22.62 20.66
CA ARG A 76 0.97 -22.13 19.39
C ARG A 76 0.01 -20.94 19.62
N PRO A 77 -0.14 -20.03 18.64
CA PRO A 77 -1.13 -18.96 18.69
C PRO A 77 -2.55 -19.47 19.03
N GLY A 78 -3.17 -18.90 20.06
CA GLY A 78 -4.54 -19.19 20.47
C GLY A 78 -4.68 -20.44 21.37
N ALA A 79 -3.61 -21.21 21.57
CA ALA A 79 -3.65 -22.40 22.41
C ALA A 79 -3.29 -22.08 23.87
N MET A 80 -4.25 -22.29 24.77
CA MET A 80 -4.01 -22.22 26.22
C MET A 80 -3.65 -23.61 26.72
N THR A 81 -2.37 -23.91 26.94
CA THR A 81 -1.94 -25.29 27.27
C THR A 81 -2.07 -25.63 28.76
N ASP A 82 -2.01 -24.63 29.64
CA ASP A 82 -2.08 -24.81 31.09
C ASP A 82 -3.53 -24.96 31.57
N VAL A 83 -3.85 -26.12 32.14
CA VAL A 83 -5.21 -26.48 32.62
C VAL A 83 -5.70 -25.52 33.70
N ARG A 84 -4.84 -25.11 34.63
CA ARG A 84 -5.23 -24.24 35.76
C ARG A 84 -5.54 -22.84 35.27
N LYS A 85 -4.67 -22.30 34.41
CA LYS A 85 -4.89 -20.99 33.78
C LYS A 85 -6.13 -20.97 32.89
N ARG A 86 -6.39 -22.05 32.15
CA ARG A 86 -7.63 -22.19 31.36
C ARG A 86 -8.88 -22.10 32.22
N LYS A 87 -8.90 -22.76 33.38
CA LYS A 87 -10.02 -22.72 34.31
C LYS A 87 -10.23 -21.29 34.85
N GLN A 88 -9.16 -20.66 35.35
CA GLN A 88 -9.21 -19.28 35.85
C GLN A 88 -9.65 -18.28 34.77
N PHE A 89 -9.18 -18.46 33.54
CA PHE A 89 -9.58 -17.64 32.39
C PHE A 89 -11.10 -17.74 32.15
N ARG A 90 -11.62 -18.97 32.12
CA ARG A 90 -13.05 -19.21 31.89
C ARG A 90 -13.92 -18.60 32.99
N GLU A 91 -13.56 -18.80 34.25
CA GLU A 91 -14.26 -18.21 35.40
C GLU A 91 -14.25 -16.67 35.34
N THR A 92 -13.15 -16.08 34.87
CA THR A 92 -13.02 -14.62 34.72
C THR A 92 -13.89 -14.08 33.57
N ILE A 93 -14.00 -14.80 32.45
CA ILE A 93 -14.90 -14.45 31.35
C ILE A 93 -16.37 -14.62 31.76
N GLU A 94 -16.69 -15.71 32.46
CA GLU A 94 -18.02 -15.98 33.01
C GLU A 94 -18.46 -14.83 33.94
N SER A 95 -17.55 -14.24 34.72
CA SER A 95 -17.88 -13.10 35.60
C SER A 95 -18.35 -11.82 34.89
N LEU A 96 -18.18 -11.71 33.56
CA LEU A 96 -18.67 -10.60 32.75
C LEU A 96 -20.17 -10.71 32.43
N VAL A 97 -20.79 -11.88 32.61
CA VAL A 97 -22.20 -12.10 32.31
C VAL A 97 -22.91 -12.44 33.63
N LEU A 98 -23.99 -11.74 33.92
CA LEU A 98 -24.74 -11.88 35.17
C LEU A 98 -25.15 -13.35 35.37
N ASP A 99 -25.01 -13.82 36.61
CA ASP A 99 -25.43 -15.15 37.06
C ASP A 99 -26.15 -14.99 38.42
N GLY A 100 -27.39 -14.54 38.35
CA GLY A 100 -28.18 -14.17 39.53
C GLY A 100 -27.48 -13.09 40.37
N ASP A 101 -27.40 -13.32 41.68
CA ASP A 101 -26.79 -12.37 42.63
C ASP A 101 -25.29 -12.61 42.86
N LEU A 102 -24.71 -13.66 42.25
CA LEU A 102 -23.36 -14.14 42.56
C LEU A 102 -22.25 -13.19 42.08
N ASN A 103 -22.49 -12.44 41.00
CA ASN A 103 -21.49 -11.63 40.32
C ASN A 103 -22.00 -10.24 39.89
N GLN A 104 -23.02 -9.72 40.57
CA GLN A 104 -23.61 -8.39 40.27
C GLN A 104 -22.59 -7.25 40.22
N GLN A 105 -21.48 -7.35 40.97
CA GLN A 105 -20.42 -6.35 41.04
C GLN A 105 -19.35 -6.47 39.92
N THR A 106 -19.44 -7.48 39.06
CA THR A 106 -18.48 -7.70 37.95
C THR A 106 -19.15 -7.79 36.58
N ALA A 107 -20.43 -8.17 36.54
CA ALA A 107 -21.17 -8.37 35.31
C ALA A 107 -21.24 -7.09 34.46
N LEU A 108 -20.98 -7.22 33.15
CA LEU A 108 -21.20 -6.20 32.13
C LEU A 108 -22.45 -6.48 31.31
N PHE A 109 -22.83 -7.76 31.21
CA PHE A 109 -23.98 -8.23 30.46
C PHE A 109 -25.00 -8.87 31.39
N ASP A 110 -26.30 -8.72 31.13
CA ASP A 110 -27.36 -9.44 31.84
C ASP A 110 -27.52 -10.88 31.32
N ASN A 111 -28.47 -11.63 31.90
CA ASN A 111 -28.75 -13.03 31.50
C ASN A 111 -29.27 -13.15 30.05
N ASN A 112 -29.77 -12.06 29.47
CA ASN A 112 -30.22 -12.00 28.08
C ASN A 112 -29.12 -11.47 27.14
N GLY A 113 -27.93 -11.17 27.67
CA GLY A 113 -26.78 -10.68 26.92
C GLY A 113 -26.82 -9.20 26.57
N PHE A 114 -27.73 -8.41 27.16
CA PHE A 114 -27.76 -6.95 27.06
C PHE A 114 -26.74 -6.32 27.98
N VAL A 115 -26.19 -5.16 27.61
CA VAL A 115 -25.23 -4.44 28.44
C VAL A 115 -25.95 -3.76 29.60
N ILE A 116 -25.42 -3.94 30.81
CA ILE A 116 -25.94 -3.34 32.04
C ILE A 116 -25.40 -1.92 32.15
N ARG A 117 -26.29 -0.92 32.24
CA ARG A 117 -25.89 0.45 32.61
C ARG A 117 -25.57 0.49 34.10
N SER A 118 -24.31 0.80 34.41
CA SER A 118 -23.83 1.03 35.77
C SER A 118 -22.95 2.27 35.87
N GLU A 119 -23.01 2.94 37.01
CA GLU A 119 -22.16 4.10 37.37
C GLU A 119 -20.71 3.67 37.66
N ASP A 120 -20.50 2.43 38.09
CA ASP A 120 -19.20 1.86 38.44
C ASP A 120 -18.53 1.08 37.28
N ILE A 121 -18.90 1.35 36.02
CA ILE A 121 -18.40 0.62 34.85
C ILE A 121 -16.86 0.55 34.79
N SER A 122 -16.17 1.65 35.11
CA SER A 122 -14.70 1.68 35.14
C SER A 122 -14.11 0.74 36.18
N PHE A 123 -14.78 0.57 37.33
CA PHE A 123 -14.39 -0.40 38.35
C PHE A 123 -14.51 -1.83 37.84
N ARG A 124 -15.64 -2.17 37.19
CA ARG A 124 -15.87 -3.51 36.63
C ARG A 124 -14.82 -3.88 35.58
N LEU A 125 -14.54 -2.95 34.66
CA LEU A 125 -13.53 -3.11 33.61
C LEU A 125 -12.12 -3.24 34.20
N ALA A 126 -11.76 -2.40 35.18
CA ALA A 126 -10.47 -2.46 35.86
C ALA A 126 -10.28 -3.82 36.57
N LYS A 127 -11.33 -4.33 37.24
CA LYS A 127 -11.30 -5.61 37.97
C LYS A 127 -11.10 -6.78 37.01
N PHE A 128 -11.86 -6.82 35.92
CA PHE A 128 -11.68 -7.82 34.88
C PHE A 128 -10.27 -7.77 34.28
N TYR A 129 -9.79 -6.58 33.93
CA TYR A 129 -8.47 -6.39 33.33
C TYR A 129 -7.35 -6.86 34.27
N GLN A 130 -7.41 -6.51 35.56
CA GLN A 130 -6.42 -6.92 36.58
C GLN A 130 -6.37 -8.46 36.76
N GLN A 131 -7.54 -9.10 36.81
CA GLN A 131 -7.64 -10.56 36.91
C GLN A 131 -7.06 -11.24 35.66
N MET A 132 -7.51 -10.84 34.48
CA MET A 132 -7.05 -11.38 33.20
C MET A 132 -5.55 -11.26 32.99
N ARG A 133 -4.99 -10.10 33.35
CA ARG A 133 -3.57 -9.82 33.28
C ARG A 133 -2.73 -10.74 34.16
N SER A 134 -3.27 -11.18 35.30
CA SER A 134 -2.60 -12.08 36.25
C SER A 134 -2.56 -13.53 35.74
N ILE A 135 -3.59 -13.95 34.99
CA ILE A 135 -3.73 -15.33 34.49
C ILE A 135 -2.64 -15.66 33.46
N ARG A 136 -2.37 -14.76 32.50
CA ARG A 136 -1.39 -14.93 31.41
C ARG A 136 -1.49 -16.33 30.76
N GLN A 137 -2.62 -16.57 30.12
CA GLN A 137 -3.02 -17.83 29.50
C GLN A 137 -2.13 -18.30 28.34
N PHE A 138 -1.44 -17.37 27.69
CA PHE A 138 -0.48 -17.62 26.61
C PHE A 138 0.95 -17.43 27.12
N ALA A 139 1.96 -18.04 26.50
CA ALA A 139 3.36 -17.81 26.87
C ALA A 139 3.93 -16.49 26.30
N TYR A 140 3.26 -15.87 25.33
CA TYR A 140 3.56 -14.52 24.83
C TYR A 140 2.28 -13.76 24.52
N GLY A 141 2.37 -12.48 24.19
CA GLY A 141 1.26 -11.74 23.57
C GLY A 141 0.05 -11.43 24.47
N ASN A 142 -0.02 -11.93 25.70
CA ASN A 142 -1.19 -11.74 26.58
C ASN A 142 -1.64 -10.29 26.70
N ARG A 143 -0.70 -9.36 26.84
CA ARG A 143 -0.97 -7.94 27.06
C ARG A 143 -1.73 -7.32 25.89
N ILE A 144 -1.12 -7.30 24.70
CA ILE A 144 -1.76 -6.72 23.51
C ILE A 144 -3.04 -7.48 23.11
N THR A 145 -3.14 -8.78 23.43
CA THR A 145 -4.39 -9.54 23.24
C THR A 145 -5.50 -9.03 24.16
N LEU A 146 -5.17 -8.77 25.44
CA LEU A 146 -6.11 -8.23 26.40
C LEU A 146 -6.51 -6.79 26.02
N ASP A 147 -5.55 -5.94 25.68
CA ASP A 147 -5.80 -4.57 25.22
C ASP A 147 -6.75 -4.56 24.01
N PHE A 148 -6.49 -5.45 23.04
CA PHE A 148 -7.34 -5.64 21.87
C PHE A 148 -8.73 -6.14 22.23
N PHE A 149 -8.83 -7.12 23.14
CA PHE A 149 -10.10 -7.64 23.60
C PHE A 149 -10.96 -6.54 24.26
N MET A 150 -10.35 -5.70 25.11
CA MET A 150 -11.05 -4.57 25.74
C MET A 150 -11.55 -3.57 24.71
N ALA A 151 -10.70 -3.19 23.74
CA ALA A 151 -11.10 -2.30 22.66
C ALA A 151 -12.21 -2.91 21.79
N ALA A 152 -12.12 -4.20 21.43
CA ALA A 152 -13.13 -4.89 20.65
C ALA A 152 -14.48 -4.97 21.39
N MET A 153 -14.45 -5.28 22.69
CA MET A 153 -15.65 -5.32 23.54
C MET A 153 -16.31 -3.94 23.64
N GLY A 154 -15.53 -2.88 23.87
CA GLY A 154 -16.03 -1.50 23.92
C GLY A 154 -16.56 -0.97 22.59
N ASN A 155 -16.29 -1.66 21.48
CA ASN A 155 -16.80 -1.34 20.14
C ASN A 155 -18.02 -2.17 19.72
N LEU A 156 -18.48 -3.12 20.54
CA LEU A 156 -19.72 -3.84 20.27
C LEU A 156 -20.91 -2.86 20.20
N PRO A 157 -21.83 -3.00 19.22
CA PRO A 157 -23.03 -2.15 19.14
C PRO A 157 -23.83 -2.11 20.44
N ALA A 158 -23.97 -3.25 21.12
CA ALA A 158 -24.65 -3.33 22.41
C ALA A 158 -23.96 -2.51 23.51
N PHE A 159 -22.63 -2.46 23.51
CA PHE A 159 -21.87 -1.65 24.47
C PHE A 159 -22.00 -0.16 24.16
N LYS A 160 -21.83 0.22 22.89
CA LYS A 160 -21.97 1.61 22.43
C LYS A 160 -23.38 2.18 22.59
N GLY A 161 -24.41 1.32 22.55
CA GLY A 161 -25.79 1.73 22.84
C GLY A 161 -26.02 2.17 24.29
N VAL A 162 -25.16 1.74 25.22
CA VAL A 162 -25.23 2.13 26.64
C VAL A 162 -24.15 3.15 27.02
N TYR A 163 -22.96 2.99 26.45
CA TYR A 163 -21.77 3.82 26.66
C TYR A 163 -21.31 4.41 25.33
N GLU A 164 -21.89 5.54 24.94
CA GLU A 164 -21.80 6.17 23.61
C GLU A 164 -20.36 6.36 23.10
N GLY A 165 -19.40 6.58 24.00
CA GLY A 165 -17.98 6.72 23.67
C GLY A 165 -17.21 5.42 23.46
N GLY A 166 -17.73 4.26 23.88
CA GLY A 166 -17.01 2.99 23.94
C GLY A 166 -15.69 3.07 24.73
N ILE A 167 -14.85 2.05 24.60
CA ILE A 167 -13.49 2.02 25.19
C ILE A 167 -12.48 2.43 24.11
N ASP A 168 -11.70 3.47 24.37
CA ASP A 168 -10.67 3.96 23.44
C ASP A 168 -9.39 4.37 24.19
N PHE A 169 -8.31 3.60 24.00
CA PHE A 169 -7.06 3.86 24.70
C PHE A 169 -6.29 5.09 24.18
N ARG A 170 -6.74 5.75 23.11
CA ARG A 170 -6.18 7.04 22.69
C ARG A 170 -6.52 8.18 23.65
N ARG A 171 -7.47 7.97 24.57
CA ARG A 171 -7.90 8.93 25.60
C ARG A 171 -7.05 8.86 26.87
N LEU A 172 -6.15 7.88 26.95
CA LEU A 172 -5.27 7.69 28.09
C LEU A 172 -4.23 8.80 28.21
N GLU A 173 -3.89 9.13 29.45
CA GLU A 173 -2.74 9.96 29.81
C GLU A 173 -1.47 9.10 29.93
N GLN A 174 -0.31 9.77 29.99
CA GLN A 174 0.99 9.09 30.10
C GLN A 174 1.03 8.10 31.28
N TYR A 175 0.49 8.49 32.44
CA TYR A 175 0.48 7.63 33.63
C TYR A 175 -0.41 6.39 33.44
N ASP A 176 -1.56 6.54 32.78
CA ASP A 176 -2.49 5.43 32.55
C ASP A 176 -1.85 4.33 31.68
N ALA A 177 -1.08 4.74 30.66
CA ALA A 177 -0.34 3.81 29.81
C ALA A 177 0.63 2.95 30.64
N VAL A 178 1.39 3.58 31.54
CA VAL A 178 2.28 2.87 32.47
C VAL A 178 1.48 1.93 33.37
N THR A 179 0.37 2.41 33.93
CA THR A 179 -0.51 1.65 34.84
C THR A 179 -1.08 0.38 34.20
N LEU A 180 -1.57 0.49 32.95
CA LEU A 180 -2.04 -0.69 32.20
C LEU A 180 -0.90 -1.70 31.91
N HIS A 181 0.36 -1.28 32.00
CA HIS A 181 1.54 -2.04 31.62
C HIS A 181 2.41 -2.56 32.78
N ASP A 182 2.36 -1.97 33.98
CA ASP A 182 3.02 -2.47 35.20
C ASP A 182 2.14 -3.40 36.08
N THR A 183 2.54 -4.67 36.24
CA THR A 183 1.73 -5.67 37.00
C THR A 183 1.59 -5.34 38.48
N GLY A 184 2.41 -4.43 39.01
CA GLY A 184 2.32 -3.92 40.37
C GLY A 184 1.38 -2.73 40.54
N SER A 185 0.77 -2.21 39.48
CA SER A 185 -0.10 -1.03 39.56
C SER A 185 -1.28 -1.24 40.52
N ASN A 186 -1.60 -0.18 41.26
CA ASN A 186 -2.73 -0.17 42.18
C ASN A 186 -4.04 -0.31 41.39
N PHE A 187 -5.03 -0.90 42.05
CA PHE A 187 -6.37 -1.07 41.50
C PHE A 187 -7.05 0.28 41.24
N ASP A 188 -6.89 1.27 42.13
CA ASP A 188 -7.47 2.61 41.94
C ASP A 188 -6.95 3.31 40.67
N ASP A 189 -5.65 3.16 40.37
CA ASP A 189 -5.05 3.72 39.16
C ASP A 189 -5.63 3.07 37.89
N LEU A 190 -5.94 1.78 37.95
CA LEU A 190 -6.62 1.09 36.84
C LEU A 190 -8.05 1.61 36.64
N ILE A 191 -8.77 1.95 37.71
CA ILE A 191 -10.10 2.56 37.62
C ILE A 191 -10.00 3.90 36.88
N ILE A 192 -9.03 4.75 37.27
CA ILE A 192 -8.78 6.05 36.64
C ILE A 192 -8.47 5.87 35.15
N ALA A 193 -7.59 4.93 34.79
CA ALA A 193 -7.27 4.64 33.40
C ALA A 193 -8.53 4.27 32.57
N TYR A 194 -9.44 3.47 33.11
CA TYR A 194 -10.71 3.14 32.44
C TYR A 194 -11.71 4.30 32.43
N GLN A 195 -11.73 5.17 33.44
CA GLN A 195 -12.50 6.41 33.39
C GLN A 195 -12.03 7.29 32.21
N HIS A 196 -10.71 7.46 32.05
CA HIS A 196 -10.16 8.20 30.93
C HIS A 196 -10.46 7.53 29.58
N ALA A 197 -10.32 6.20 29.47
CA ALA A 197 -10.62 5.45 28.25
C ALA A 197 -12.11 5.53 27.82
N LEU A 198 -13.03 5.72 28.77
CA LEU A 198 -14.48 5.83 28.52
C LEU A 198 -14.94 7.27 28.24
N ASP A 199 -14.14 8.28 28.56
CA ASP A 199 -14.53 9.70 28.50
C ASP A 199 -14.38 10.29 27.08
N PRO A 200 -15.48 10.53 26.34
CA PRO A 200 -15.41 11.07 24.99
C PRO A 200 -14.87 12.50 24.94
N ALA A 201 -14.88 13.26 26.04
CA ALA A 201 -14.32 14.61 26.08
C ALA A 201 -12.78 14.62 25.94
N ARG A 202 -12.12 13.47 26.12
CA ARG A 202 -10.67 13.29 25.98
C ARG A 202 -10.21 12.95 24.56
N ASN A 203 -11.13 12.86 23.61
CA ASN A 203 -10.80 12.58 22.22
C ASN A 203 -9.77 13.57 21.68
N LYS A 204 -8.65 13.06 21.17
CA LYS A 204 -7.64 13.85 20.46
C LYS A 204 -7.88 13.78 18.96
N SER A 205 -7.76 14.93 18.30
CA SER A 205 -7.91 15.05 16.85
C SER A 205 -6.58 15.42 16.22
N LEU A 206 -6.37 14.93 14.99
CA LEU A 206 -5.23 15.29 14.16
C LEU A 206 -5.26 16.79 13.86
N GLN A 207 -4.25 17.52 14.33
CA GLN A 207 -4.03 18.92 13.99
C GLN A 207 -3.36 19.00 12.62
N ASN A 208 -4.15 18.89 11.55
CA ASN A 208 -3.63 18.88 10.19
C ASN A 208 -3.47 20.31 9.65
N LYS A 209 -2.24 20.77 9.43
CA LYS A 209 -1.98 22.07 8.77
C LYS A 209 -2.03 21.89 7.24
N PRO A 210 -2.91 22.60 6.52
CA PRO A 210 -2.95 22.51 5.06
C PRO A 210 -1.59 22.83 4.44
N ASN A 211 -1.21 22.06 3.41
CA ASN A 211 0.01 22.27 2.63
C ASN A 211 1.31 22.27 3.45
N SER A 212 1.39 21.57 4.59
CA SER A 212 2.61 21.55 5.40
C SER A 212 3.81 20.87 4.70
N TYR A 213 3.57 20.07 3.65
CA TYR A 213 4.61 19.58 2.74
C TYR A 213 4.93 20.52 1.55
N GLY A 214 4.17 21.61 1.37
CA GLY A 214 4.27 22.54 0.25
C GLY A 214 3.07 22.50 -0.70
N HIS A 215 2.95 23.54 -1.54
CA HIS A 215 1.93 23.66 -2.59
C HIS A 215 2.41 23.00 -3.88
N TRP A 216 1.51 22.26 -4.53
CA TRP A 216 1.73 21.77 -5.88
C TRP A 216 1.37 22.86 -6.88
N PRO A 217 2.21 23.13 -7.89
CA PRO A 217 1.83 24.01 -8.98
C PRO A 217 0.75 23.32 -9.80
N GLU A 218 -0.49 23.79 -9.66
CA GLU A 218 -1.59 23.42 -10.53
C GLU A 218 -1.78 24.54 -11.55
N ASN A 219 -1.12 24.38 -12.71
CA ASN A 219 -1.21 25.33 -13.80
C ASN A 219 -2.49 25.10 -14.61
N LYS A 220 -3.63 25.25 -13.93
CA LYS A 220 -4.97 25.01 -14.46
C LYS A 220 -5.85 26.23 -14.31
N LYS A 221 -6.63 26.53 -15.35
CA LYS A 221 -7.68 27.57 -15.32
C LYS A 221 -9.01 26.99 -15.75
N PHE A 222 -10.07 27.30 -15.00
CA PHE A 222 -11.43 26.95 -15.37
C PHE A 222 -12.04 28.05 -16.21
N ILE A 223 -12.61 27.67 -17.35
CA ILE A 223 -13.41 28.56 -18.22
C ILE A 223 -14.77 27.87 -18.38
N TYR A 224 -15.83 28.52 -17.88
CA TYR A 224 -17.20 27.97 -17.79
C TYR A 224 -17.27 26.55 -17.18
N GLY A 225 -16.48 26.31 -16.14
CA GLY A 225 -16.43 25.00 -15.46
C GLY A 225 -15.63 23.92 -16.20
N ILE A 226 -15.01 24.23 -17.34
CA ILE A 226 -14.12 23.32 -18.07
C ILE A 226 -12.67 23.62 -17.69
N PRO A 227 -11.89 22.63 -17.21
CA PRO A 227 -10.50 22.84 -16.85
C PRO A 227 -9.57 22.80 -18.07
N PHE A 228 -8.76 23.85 -18.21
CA PHE A 228 -7.73 23.95 -19.24
C PHE A 228 -6.34 24.07 -18.63
N LEU A 229 -5.35 23.57 -19.36
CA LEU A 229 -3.96 23.84 -19.09
C LEU A 229 -3.69 25.33 -19.29
N SER A 230 -3.01 25.95 -18.33
CA SER A 230 -2.74 27.38 -18.31
C SER A 230 -1.27 27.68 -18.07
N HIS A 231 -0.84 28.88 -18.42
CA HIS A 231 0.51 29.36 -18.17
C HIS A 231 0.49 30.88 -18.00
N VAL A 232 1.40 31.42 -17.22
CA VAL A 232 1.60 32.87 -17.09
C VAL A 232 2.95 33.20 -17.68
N THR A 233 2.98 34.07 -18.69
CA THR A 233 4.24 34.45 -19.36
C THR A 233 5.16 35.25 -18.42
N GLU A 234 6.42 35.44 -18.82
CA GLU A 234 7.37 36.29 -18.08
C GLU A 234 6.87 37.74 -17.92
N GLN A 235 6.03 38.21 -18.86
CA GLN A 235 5.39 39.53 -18.79
C GLN A 235 4.10 39.54 -17.93
N GLY A 236 3.74 38.43 -17.29
CA GLY A 236 2.55 38.31 -16.44
C GLY A 236 1.24 38.05 -17.19
N VAL A 237 1.27 37.72 -18.48
CA VAL A 237 0.05 37.49 -19.27
C VAL A 237 -0.50 36.09 -19.00
N ALA A 238 -1.73 36.01 -18.51
CA ALA A 238 -2.41 34.74 -18.28
C ALA A 238 -2.89 34.14 -19.62
N CYS A 239 -2.40 32.95 -19.92
CA CYS A 239 -2.69 32.22 -21.16
C CYS A 239 -3.30 30.85 -20.87
N LEU A 240 -4.11 30.36 -21.81
CA LEU A 240 -4.35 28.94 -21.98
C LEU A 240 -3.35 28.36 -22.96
N VAL A 241 -3.12 27.05 -22.85
CA VAL A 241 -2.15 26.32 -23.65
C VAL A 241 -2.87 25.49 -24.71
N THR A 242 -2.44 25.56 -25.97
CA THR A 242 -2.90 24.64 -27.04
C THR A 242 -2.09 23.34 -27.02
N ILE A 243 -2.60 22.29 -27.65
CA ILE A 243 -1.93 20.96 -27.65
C ILE A 243 -0.58 20.91 -28.38
N ASN A 244 -0.22 21.94 -29.15
CA ASN A 244 1.10 22.11 -29.76
C ASN A 244 2.01 23.06 -28.96
N GLY A 245 1.58 23.47 -27.75
CA GLY A 245 2.33 24.32 -26.83
C GLY A 245 2.12 25.83 -27.01
N GLY A 246 1.23 26.27 -27.89
CA GLY A 246 0.93 27.69 -28.10
C GLY A 246 0.26 28.35 -26.89
N LEU A 247 0.62 29.60 -26.63
CA LEU A 247 0.11 30.42 -25.54
C LEU A 247 -0.95 31.39 -26.08
N MET A 248 -2.21 31.10 -25.77
CA MET A 248 -3.36 31.94 -26.13
C MET A 248 -3.78 32.79 -24.93
N PRO A 249 -3.72 34.13 -25.00
CA PRO A 249 -4.19 35.00 -23.92
C PRO A 249 -5.66 34.70 -23.57
N VAL A 250 -5.96 34.64 -22.28
CA VAL A 250 -7.32 34.29 -21.81
C VAL A 250 -8.36 35.31 -22.29
N GLU A 251 -7.96 36.57 -22.47
CA GLU A 251 -8.81 37.67 -22.95
C GLU A 251 -9.29 37.48 -24.40
N LEU A 252 -8.59 36.67 -25.20
CA LEU A 252 -8.97 36.37 -26.58
C LEU A 252 -9.94 35.18 -26.70
N ILE A 253 -10.32 34.56 -25.58
CA ILE A 253 -11.26 33.44 -25.56
C ILE A 253 -12.68 33.99 -25.50
N GLN A 254 -13.40 33.82 -26.60
CA GLN A 254 -14.79 34.26 -26.72
C GLN A 254 -15.76 33.24 -26.10
N ASP A 255 -16.77 33.75 -25.39
CA ASP A 255 -17.83 32.96 -24.73
C ASP A 255 -18.58 32.02 -25.69
N GLU A 256 -18.73 32.42 -26.96
CA GLU A 256 -19.49 31.71 -28.00
C GLU A 256 -18.84 30.40 -28.47
N ILE A 257 -17.59 30.13 -28.07
CA ILE A 257 -16.84 28.93 -28.48
C ILE A 257 -17.43 27.67 -27.85
N PHE A 258 -18.00 27.75 -26.63
CA PHE A 258 -18.45 26.60 -25.85
C PHE A 258 -19.96 26.37 -25.96
N MET A 259 -20.43 25.99 -27.15
CA MET A 259 -21.84 25.68 -27.40
C MET A 259 -22.32 24.43 -26.63
N ALA A 260 -23.45 24.56 -25.92
CA ALA A 260 -24.11 23.43 -25.28
C ALA A 260 -24.50 22.35 -26.32
N GLY A 261 -24.31 21.08 -25.95
CA GLY A 261 -24.67 19.94 -26.81
C GLY A 261 -23.61 19.51 -27.83
N LYS A 262 -22.53 20.27 -28.04
CA LYS A 262 -21.41 19.87 -28.91
C LYS A 262 -20.31 19.12 -28.16
N ASN A 263 -19.54 18.30 -28.87
CA ASN A 263 -18.34 17.67 -28.32
C ASN A 263 -17.15 18.62 -28.38
N PHE A 264 -16.18 18.43 -27.47
CA PHE A 264 -14.99 19.29 -27.41
C PHE A 264 -14.17 19.30 -28.71
N ALA A 265 -14.13 18.16 -29.41
CA ALA A 265 -13.44 18.03 -30.69
C ALA A 265 -14.07 18.86 -31.83
N ASP A 266 -15.29 19.37 -31.64
CA ASP A 266 -16.01 20.19 -32.63
C ASP A 266 -15.81 21.70 -32.39
N PHE A 267 -15.06 22.09 -31.35
CA PHE A 267 -14.72 23.49 -31.12
C PHE A 267 -13.65 23.99 -32.11
N PRO A 268 -13.74 25.26 -32.55
CA PRO A 268 -12.80 25.82 -33.51
C PRO A 268 -11.36 25.77 -33.00
N LEU A 269 -10.44 25.50 -33.91
CA LEU A 269 -9.01 25.50 -33.63
C LEU A 269 -8.54 26.94 -33.39
N CYS A 270 -7.59 27.11 -32.46
CA CYS A 270 -6.98 28.41 -32.20
C CYS A 270 -6.08 28.79 -33.38
N SER A 271 -6.32 29.98 -33.95
CA SER A 271 -5.48 30.54 -35.01
C SER A 271 -4.08 30.87 -34.48
N PRO A 272 -2.99 30.53 -35.20
CA PRO A 272 -1.64 30.94 -34.88
C PRO A 272 -1.46 32.45 -34.67
N GLU A 273 -2.31 33.28 -35.29
CA GLU A 273 -2.29 34.73 -35.16
C GLU A 273 -2.63 35.21 -33.74
N ASN A 274 -3.40 34.41 -32.98
CA ASN A 274 -3.79 34.69 -31.61
C ASN A 274 -2.80 34.11 -30.57
N ILE A 275 -1.73 33.47 -31.03
CA ILE A 275 -0.71 32.86 -30.18
C ILE A 275 0.43 33.85 -29.95
N ILE A 276 0.64 34.24 -28.69
CA ILE A 276 1.66 35.24 -28.32
C ILE A 276 3.04 34.63 -28.02
N GLY A 277 3.14 33.30 -28.07
CA GLY A 277 4.37 32.55 -27.79
C GLY A 277 4.11 31.05 -27.69
N TYR A 278 5.15 30.27 -27.46
CA TYR A 278 5.05 28.82 -27.26
C TYR A 278 5.81 28.40 -25.99
N LEU A 279 5.31 27.36 -25.33
CA LEU A 279 6.00 26.74 -24.21
C LEU A 279 7.35 26.16 -24.67
N PRO A 280 8.46 26.47 -23.98
CA PRO A 280 9.76 25.86 -24.28
C PRO A 280 9.72 24.33 -24.18
N GLY A 281 10.40 23.64 -25.09
CA GLY A 281 10.45 22.16 -25.11
C GLY A 281 9.34 21.51 -25.95
N THR A 282 8.48 22.31 -26.60
CA THR A 282 7.41 21.83 -27.50
C THR A 282 7.76 21.99 -28.99
N GLU A 283 9.01 22.30 -29.33
CA GLU A 283 9.49 22.60 -30.69
C GLU A 283 9.17 21.47 -31.68
N THR A 284 9.31 20.23 -31.23
CA THR A 284 9.07 19.03 -32.04
C THR A 284 7.61 18.84 -32.43
N LEU A 285 6.68 19.45 -31.68
CA LEU A 285 5.23 19.36 -31.92
C LEU A 285 4.73 20.34 -33.00
N ARG A 286 5.62 21.20 -33.50
CA ARG A 286 5.33 22.22 -34.53
C ARG A 286 6.31 22.16 -35.71
N GLY A 287 7.03 21.06 -35.85
CA GLY A 287 7.95 20.84 -36.97
C GLY A 287 7.22 20.72 -38.31
N SER A 288 7.94 20.97 -39.41
CA SER A 288 7.39 20.79 -40.76
C SER A 288 6.92 19.35 -40.96
N GLY A 289 5.65 19.18 -41.35
CA GLY A 289 5.03 17.86 -41.56
C GLY A 289 4.27 17.30 -40.35
N VAL A 290 4.28 17.97 -39.18
CA VAL A 290 3.44 17.57 -38.05
C VAL A 290 1.99 17.99 -38.33
N ARG A 291 1.15 17.00 -38.64
CA ARG A 291 -0.30 17.19 -38.88
C ARG A 291 -1.17 16.63 -37.76
N GLU A 292 -0.57 15.96 -36.78
CA GLU A 292 -1.30 15.38 -35.66
C GLU A 292 -0.45 15.27 -34.38
N ILE A 293 -1.13 15.36 -33.23
CA ILE A 293 -0.55 15.21 -31.88
C ILE A 293 -1.37 14.18 -31.11
N ASP A 294 -0.76 13.04 -30.79
CA ASP A 294 -1.42 11.83 -30.26
C ASP A 294 -2.71 11.43 -31.04
N GLY A 295 -2.83 11.82 -32.32
CA GLY A 295 -4.00 11.59 -33.17
C GLY A 295 -5.02 12.73 -33.22
N ILE A 296 -4.73 13.92 -32.65
CA ILE A 296 -5.59 15.13 -32.74
C ILE A 296 -5.04 15.86 -33.95
N ALA A 297 -5.90 16.20 -34.91
CA ALA A 297 -5.49 16.93 -36.10
C ALA A 297 -5.00 18.35 -35.75
N ILE A 298 -3.93 18.75 -36.41
CA ILE A 298 -3.42 20.13 -36.43
C ILE A 298 -3.76 20.69 -37.81
N GLY A 299 -4.32 21.90 -37.83
CA GLY A 299 -4.69 22.60 -39.05
C GLY A 299 -3.48 22.92 -39.93
N ASP A 300 -3.75 23.25 -41.19
CA ASP A 300 -2.68 23.28 -42.18
C ASP A 300 -1.64 24.38 -41.97
N LYS A 301 -2.02 25.43 -41.24
CA LYS A 301 -1.17 26.57 -40.89
C LYS A 301 -0.68 26.48 -39.44
N GLY A 302 -0.93 25.37 -38.76
CA GLY A 302 -0.57 25.16 -37.35
C GLY A 302 -1.70 25.45 -36.36
N GLU A 303 -2.94 25.61 -36.83
CA GLU A 303 -4.10 25.78 -35.96
C GLU A 303 -4.24 24.56 -35.03
N ALA A 304 -4.42 24.78 -33.73
CA ALA A 304 -4.48 23.71 -32.74
C ALA A 304 -5.57 23.97 -31.70
N PRO A 305 -6.22 22.92 -31.16
CA PRO A 305 -7.20 23.11 -30.10
C PRO A 305 -6.53 23.45 -28.76
N LEU A 306 -7.29 24.10 -27.88
CA LEU A 306 -6.93 24.28 -26.48
C LEU A 306 -6.74 22.93 -25.78
N PHE A 307 -5.77 22.84 -24.89
CA PHE A 307 -5.53 21.66 -24.08
C PHE A 307 -6.53 21.61 -22.92
N CYS A 308 -7.61 20.85 -23.12
CA CYS A 308 -8.61 20.56 -22.09
C CYS A 308 -8.19 19.36 -21.24
N LEU A 309 -8.17 19.53 -19.91
CA LEU A 309 -7.79 18.50 -18.94
C LEU A 309 -8.95 17.52 -18.62
N ASP A 310 -10.17 17.81 -19.07
CA ASP A 310 -11.36 16.96 -18.90
C ASP A 310 -11.69 16.13 -20.16
N VAL A 311 -10.71 15.94 -21.05
CA VAL A 311 -10.84 15.07 -22.22
C VAL A 311 -10.04 13.79 -21.98
N ASN A 312 -10.67 12.64 -22.17
CA ASN A 312 -9.99 11.36 -22.10
C ASN A 312 -9.00 11.22 -23.27
N VAL A 313 -7.71 11.10 -22.95
CA VAL A 313 -6.61 11.09 -23.92
C VAL A 313 -6.77 10.05 -25.03
N LEU A 314 -7.42 8.92 -24.75
CA LEU A 314 -7.61 7.79 -25.67
C LEU A 314 -8.76 8.00 -26.65
N THR A 315 -9.83 8.68 -26.23
CA THR A 315 -11.07 8.78 -27.01
C THR A 315 -11.34 10.18 -27.52
N GLY A 316 -10.69 11.22 -26.99
CA GLY A 316 -10.97 12.61 -27.36
C GLY A 316 -12.31 13.12 -26.81
N LEU A 317 -12.96 12.37 -25.93
CA LEU A 317 -14.26 12.67 -25.36
C LEU A 317 -14.15 13.08 -23.89
N ARG A 318 -15.10 13.90 -23.43
CA ARG A 318 -15.27 14.21 -22.00
C ARG A 318 -15.90 13.04 -21.26
N SER A 319 -15.75 13.04 -19.93
CA SER A 319 -16.18 11.95 -19.05
C SER A 319 -17.63 11.45 -19.28
N PRO A 320 -18.65 12.30 -19.50
CA PRO A 320 -20.01 11.84 -19.75
C PRO A 320 -20.13 11.02 -21.05
N SER A 321 -19.72 11.58 -22.19
CA SER A 321 -19.79 10.89 -23.49
C SER A 321 -18.90 9.65 -23.54
N HIS A 322 -17.74 9.68 -22.88
CA HIS A 322 -16.87 8.50 -22.75
C HIS A 322 -17.57 7.36 -21.99
N THR A 323 -18.21 7.67 -20.86
CA THR A 323 -18.91 6.68 -20.04
C THR A 323 -20.10 6.07 -20.77
N GLU A 324 -20.85 6.91 -21.50
CA GLU A 324 -21.98 6.49 -22.32
C GLU A 324 -21.56 5.49 -23.41
N ILE A 325 -20.49 5.78 -24.17
CA ILE A 325 -19.96 4.85 -25.18
C ILE A 325 -19.48 3.55 -24.55
N VAL A 326 -18.78 3.61 -23.41
CA VAL A 326 -18.32 2.40 -22.71
C VAL A 326 -19.52 1.56 -22.27
N GLY A 327 -20.62 2.18 -21.83
CA GLY A 327 -21.88 1.51 -21.53
C GLY A 327 -22.44 0.76 -22.73
N LEU A 328 -22.59 1.45 -23.87
CA LEU A 328 -23.11 0.85 -25.11
C LEU A 328 -22.21 -0.30 -25.62
N ILE A 329 -20.89 -0.15 -25.59
CA ILE A 329 -19.97 -1.22 -26.00
C ILE A 329 -20.19 -2.48 -25.16
N LYS A 330 -20.43 -2.34 -23.86
CA LYS A 330 -20.70 -3.46 -22.96
C LYS A 330 -22.03 -4.15 -23.26
N GLU A 331 -23.07 -3.38 -23.56
CA GLU A 331 -24.38 -3.90 -23.96
C GLU A 331 -24.31 -4.75 -25.24
N PHE A 332 -23.50 -4.32 -26.22
CA PHE A 332 -23.40 -5.01 -27.52
C PHE A 332 -22.32 -6.09 -27.62
N SER A 333 -21.40 -6.16 -26.64
CA SER A 333 -20.24 -7.06 -26.66
C SER A 333 -20.19 -7.97 -25.43
N SER A 334 -19.82 -7.43 -24.25
CA SER A 334 -19.86 -8.11 -22.96
C SER A 334 -19.60 -7.12 -21.82
N ASP A 335 -19.95 -7.45 -20.57
CA ASP A 335 -19.66 -6.61 -19.39
C ASP A 335 -18.17 -6.29 -19.20
N ASN A 336 -17.29 -7.14 -19.73
CA ASN A 336 -15.83 -7.00 -19.67
C ASN A 336 -15.24 -6.34 -20.93
N ALA A 337 -16.07 -5.86 -21.85
CA ALA A 337 -15.61 -5.27 -23.09
C ALA A 337 -14.77 -4.01 -22.85
N ASP A 338 -13.68 -3.90 -23.61
CA ASP A 338 -12.73 -2.79 -23.56
C ASP A 338 -13.09 -1.73 -24.62
N ILE A 339 -12.95 -0.45 -24.29
CA ILE A 339 -13.16 0.67 -25.23
C ILE A 339 -12.33 0.51 -26.52
N PHE A 340 -11.17 -0.15 -26.45
CA PHE A 340 -10.33 -0.45 -27.62
C PHE A 340 -10.92 -1.48 -28.58
N GLU A 341 -11.99 -2.21 -28.22
CA GLU A 341 -12.70 -3.09 -29.17
C GLU A 341 -13.37 -2.32 -30.30
N LEU A 342 -13.59 -1.02 -30.12
CA LEU A 342 -14.08 -0.11 -31.15
C LEU A 342 -12.99 0.23 -32.20
N ALA A 343 -11.70 0.17 -31.84
CA ALA A 343 -10.62 0.61 -32.72
C ALA A 343 -10.52 -0.25 -33.99
N GLY A 344 -10.82 0.34 -35.15
CA GLY A 344 -10.80 -0.36 -36.45
C GLY A 344 -11.88 -1.42 -36.62
N ASN A 345 -12.90 -1.45 -35.75
CA ASN A 345 -14.00 -2.40 -35.81
C ASN A 345 -15.26 -1.76 -36.41
N GLU A 346 -15.35 -1.79 -37.74
CA GLU A 346 -16.46 -1.18 -38.48
C GLU A 346 -17.84 -1.78 -38.13
N GLN A 347 -17.89 -3.09 -37.82
CA GLN A 347 -19.13 -3.76 -37.46
C GLN A 347 -19.66 -3.27 -36.11
N LEU A 348 -18.79 -3.17 -35.10
CA LEU A 348 -19.18 -2.62 -33.80
C LEU A 348 -19.56 -1.15 -33.93
N ARG A 349 -18.80 -0.35 -34.69
CA ARG A 349 -19.15 1.03 -34.98
C ARG A 349 -20.55 1.13 -35.59
N ALA A 350 -20.87 0.35 -36.61
CA ALA A 350 -22.19 0.37 -37.26
C ALA A 350 -23.33 -0.01 -36.29
N ARG A 351 -23.11 -1.00 -35.41
CA ARG A 351 -24.08 -1.37 -34.37
C ARG A 351 -24.32 -0.22 -33.37
N LEU A 352 -23.25 0.42 -32.91
CA LEU A 352 -23.34 1.56 -32.00
C LEU A 352 -24.04 2.76 -32.67
N MET A 353 -23.72 3.04 -33.93
CA MET A 353 -24.38 4.10 -34.71
C MET A 353 -25.88 3.84 -34.87
N SER A 354 -26.26 2.59 -35.14
CA SER A 354 -27.67 2.19 -35.19
C SER A 354 -28.37 2.31 -33.83
N ALA A 355 -27.67 2.02 -32.74
CA ALA A 355 -28.20 2.13 -31.39
C ALA A 355 -28.42 3.59 -30.95
N ALA A 356 -27.56 4.49 -31.43
CA ALA A 356 -27.68 5.92 -31.17
C ALA A 356 -28.94 6.57 -31.77
N HIS A 357 -29.64 5.89 -32.70
CA HIS A 357 -30.86 6.40 -33.37
C HIS A 357 -30.69 7.86 -33.82
N ASP A 358 -31.58 8.77 -33.41
CA ASP A 358 -31.56 10.20 -33.77
C ASP A 358 -30.76 11.08 -32.79
N ASP A 359 -30.01 10.49 -31.85
CA ASP A 359 -29.12 11.24 -30.96
C ASP A 359 -27.83 11.64 -31.72
N ALA A 360 -27.89 12.80 -32.36
CA ALA A 360 -26.78 13.37 -33.12
C ALA A 360 -25.50 13.55 -32.28
N LYS A 361 -25.63 13.83 -30.98
CA LYS A 361 -24.47 14.02 -30.10
C LYS A 361 -23.80 12.68 -29.81
N LEU A 362 -24.57 11.63 -29.58
CA LEU A 362 -24.05 10.28 -29.36
C LEU A 362 -23.41 9.71 -30.63
N GLN A 363 -24.08 9.84 -31.79
CA GLN A 363 -23.52 9.49 -33.09
C GLN A 363 -22.15 10.16 -33.30
N ARG A 364 -22.09 11.47 -33.08
CA ARG A 364 -20.83 12.23 -33.20
C ARG A 364 -19.77 11.76 -32.20
N SER A 365 -20.17 11.40 -30.98
CA SER A 365 -19.25 10.87 -29.97
C SER A 365 -18.64 9.54 -30.41
N ILE A 366 -19.43 8.65 -31.02
CA ILE A 366 -18.97 7.35 -31.55
C ILE A 366 -17.94 7.58 -32.66
N GLU A 367 -18.18 8.51 -33.58
CA GLU A 367 -17.22 8.85 -34.64
C GLU A 367 -15.90 9.37 -34.09
N ILE A 368 -15.95 10.36 -33.18
CA ILE A 368 -14.76 10.94 -32.55
C ILE A 368 -13.94 9.84 -31.86
N ALA A 369 -14.60 8.98 -31.07
CA ALA A 369 -13.92 7.89 -30.38
C ALA A 369 -13.31 6.86 -31.36
N TYR A 370 -14.06 6.45 -32.39
CA TYR A 370 -13.60 5.47 -33.38
C TYR A 370 -12.32 5.92 -34.08
N ASP A 371 -12.33 7.13 -34.64
CA ASP A 371 -11.20 7.69 -35.38
C ASP A 371 -9.98 7.88 -34.47
N ARG A 372 -10.21 8.42 -33.26
CA ARG A 372 -9.15 8.67 -32.28
C ARG A 372 -8.49 7.37 -31.81
N LEU A 373 -9.29 6.36 -31.46
CA LEU A 373 -8.81 5.08 -30.97
C LEU A 373 -8.01 4.33 -32.04
N GLN A 374 -8.42 4.40 -33.32
CA GLN A 374 -7.67 3.79 -34.43
C GLN A 374 -6.25 4.36 -34.51
N LYS A 375 -6.10 5.69 -34.51
CA LYS A 375 -4.80 6.37 -34.58
C LYS A 375 -3.93 6.07 -33.36
N ILE A 376 -4.50 6.16 -32.16
CA ILE A 376 -3.78 5.86 -30.93
C ILE A 376 -3.34 4.39 -30.89
N THR A 377 -4.18 3.46 -31.32
CA THR A 377 -3.84 2.03 -31.37
C THR A 377 -2.65 1.78 -32.29
N ALA A 378 -2.59 2.42 -33.45
CA ALA A 378 -1.45 2.31 -34.36
C ALA A 378 -0.14 2.79 -33.70
N ARG A 379 -0.18 3.95 -33.01
CA ARG A 379 0.98 4.47 -32.27
C ARG A 379 1.43 3.55 -31.13
N LEU A 380 0.47 3.01 -30.37
CA LEU A 380 0.74 2.06 -29.28
C LEU A 380 1.34 0.75 -29.81
N GLU A 381 0.87 0.26 -30.96
CA GLU A 381 1.42 -0.92 -31.62
C GLU A 381 2.87 -0.71 -32.09
N GLN A 382 3.17 0.45 -32.68
CA GLN A 382 4.54 0.82 -33.06
C GLN A 382 5.46 0.91 -31.82
N ALA A 383 5.00 1.58 -30.76
CA ALA A 383 5.75 1.70 -29.51
C ALA A 383 5.99 0.32 -28.86
N LYS A 384 4.99 -0.56 -28.89
CA LYS A 384 5.12 -1.94 -28.44
C LYS A 384 6.17 -2.68 -29.25
N ALA A 385 6.10 -2.66 -30.58
CA ALA A 385 7.04 -3.38 -31.45
C ALA A 385 8.50 -2.97 -31.18
N ALA A 386 8.76 -1.67 -31.00
CA ALA A 386 10.10 -1.15 -30.69
C ALA A 386 10.69 -1.72 -29.39
N LEU A 387 9.86 -2.02 -28.38
CA LEU A 387 10.32 -2.55 -27.09
C LEU A 387 10.79 -4.01 -27.15
N PHE A 388 10.40 -4.76 -28.18
CA PHE A 388 10.77 -6.17 -28.36
C PHE A 388 11.93 -6.36 -29.34
N VAL A 389 12.44 -5.29 -29.96
CA VAL A 389 13.60 -5.36 -30.86
C VAL A 389 14.80 -5.93 -30.12
N GLY A 390 15.42 -6.97 -30.69
CA GLY A 390 16.60 -7.65 -30.12
C GLY A 390 16.29 -8.58 -28.94
N LYS A 391 15.02 -8.77 -28.57
CA LYS A 391 14.60 -9.73 -27.52
C LYS A 391 14.17 -11.04 -28.15
N THR A 392 14.33 -12.15 -27.44
CA THR A 392 13.94 -13.48 -27.91
C THR A 392 13.09 -14.24 -26.89
N PRO A 393 12.07 -15.00 -27.32
CA PRO A 393 11.31 -15.89 -26.46
C PRO A 393 12.21 -16.89 -25.74
N VAL A 394 11.82 -17.29 -24.53
CA VAL A 394 12.55 -18.28 -23.73
C VAL A 394 11.59 -19.38 -23.25
N THR A 395 12.11 -20.60 -23.07
CA THR A 395 11.32 -21.75 -22.62
C THR A 395 10.78 -21.57 -21.20
N ASN A 396 11.58 -20.97 -20.32
CA ASN A 396 11.26 -20.76 -18.91
C ASN A 396 11.25 -19.26 -18.58
N PRO A 397 10.22 -18.51 -19.00
CA PRO A 397 10.22 -17.06 -18.89
C PRO A 397 10.01 -16.60 -17.44
N ARG A 398 10.51 -15.41 -17.14
CA ARG A 398 10.44 -14.80 -15.81
C ARG A 398 9.58 -13.55 -15.82
N LEU A 399 8.75 -13.42 -14.80
CA LEU A 399 8.08 -12.18 -14.43
C LEU A 399 8.79 -11.63 -13.19
N VAL A 400 9.55 -10.56 -13.36
CA VAL A 400 10.11 -9.79 -12.25
C VAL A 400 9.24 -8.56 -12.06
N MET A 401 8.76 -8.31 -10.84
CA MET A 401 7.89 -7.18 -10.54
C MET A 401 8.50 -6.34 -9.42
N SER A 402 8.53 -5.03 -9.62
CA SER A 402 9.01 -4.10 -8.61
C SER A 402 7.90 -3.78 -7.59
N MET A 403 8.29 -3.63 -6.32
CA MET A 403 7.42 -3.17 -5.25
C MET A 403 8.12 -2.09 -4.42
N GLY A 404 7.38 -1.06 -4.03
CA GLY A 404 7.90 -0.01 -3.17
C GLY A 404 7.34 1.37 -3.50
N GLY A 405 7.29 2.22 -2.48
CA GLY A 405 6.82 3.59 -2.60
C GLY A 405 7.63 4.44 -3.59
N ALA A 406 7.10 5.61 -3.92
CA ALA A 406 7.82 6.56 -4.76
C ALA A 406 9.12 7.01 -4.09
N GLY A 407 10.23 7.07 -4.82
CA GLY A 407 11.52 7.46 -4.26
C GLY A 407 12.22 6.39 -3.39
N SER A 408 11.68 5.16 -3.27
CA SER A 408 12.34 4.10 -2.49
C SER A 408 13.61 3.53 -3.13
N GLY A 409 13.93 3.89 -4.38
CA GLY A 409 15.09 3.40 -5.14
C GLY A 409 14.91 1.99 -5.70
N LYS A 410 13.87 1.80 -6.53
CA LYS A 410 13.58 0.51 -7.19
C LYS A 410 14.58 0.10 -8.28
N THR A 411 15.66 0.85 -8.49
CA THR A 411 16.72 0.53 -9.47
C THR A 411 17.37 -0.82 -9.20
N ALA A 412 17.44 -1.24 -7.93
CA ALA A 412 17.93 -2.57 -7.56
C ALA A 412 17.13 -3.74 -8.21
N VAL A 413 15.88 -3.49 -8.62
CA VAL A 413 15.05 -4.50 -9.28
C VAL A 413 15.50 -4.75 -10.72
N GLU A 414 15.99 -3.71 -11.41
CA GLU A 414 16.57 -3.83 -12.74
C GLU A 414 17.86 -4.66 -12.70
N GLU A 415 18.74 -4.41 -11.73
CA GLU A 415 19.96 -5.20 -11.51
C GLU A 415 19.66 -6.69 -11.31
N ILE A 416 18.58 -7.01 -10.59
CA ILE A 416 18.14 -8.40 -10.38
C ILE A 416 17.56 -9.00 -11.66
N ALA A 417 16.77 -8.23 -12.42
CA ALA A 417 16.22 -8.70 -13.70
C ALA A 417 17.35 -9.00 -14.70
N GLU A 418 18.34 -8.11 -14.79
CA GLU A 418 19.53 -8.26 -15.62
C GLU A 418 20.38 -9.45 -15.16
N ALA A 419 20.64 -9.61 -13.86
CA ALA A 419 21.39 -10.76 -13.35
C ALA A 419 20.71 -12.11 -13.65
N GLN A 420 19.38 -12.13 -13.76
CA GLN A 420 18.62 -13.35 -14.06
C GLN A 420 18.40 -13.61 -15.56
N CYS A 421 18.33 -12.56 -16.37
CA CYS A 421 17.87 -12.64 -17.77
C CYS A 421 18.92 -12.14 -18.78
N GLY A 422 20.05 -11.61 -18.31
CA GLY A 422 20.93 -10.76 -19.11
C GLY A 422 20.16 -9.57 -19.68
N ASP A 423 20.51 -9.14 -20.88
CA ASP A 423 19.73 -8.13 -21.61
C ASP A 423 18.41 -8.68 -22.17
N ASN A 424 18.11 -9.97 -22.07
CA ASN A 424 16.96 -10.59 -22.72
C ASN A 424 15.67 -10.49 -21.88
N PHE A 425 15.25 -9.27 -21.54
CA PHE A 425 13.96 -8.96 -20.94
C PHE A 425 13.38 -7.66 -21.48
N VAL A 426 12.05 -7.52 -21.37
CA VAL A 426 11.31 -6.31 -21.73
C VAL A 426 10.85 -5.60 -20.46
N ILE A 427 10.88 -4.27 -20.47
CA ILE A 427 10.41 -3.46 -19.35
C ILE A 427 9.00 -2.92 -19.67
N ALA A 428 8.06 -3.15 -18.75
CA ALA A 428 6.71 -2.61 -18.80
C ALA A 428 6.52 -1.57 -17.69
N SER A 429 7.00 -0.34 -17.93
CA SER A 429 6.99 0.78 -16.97
C SER A 429 5.94 1.83 -17.33
N LEU A 430 5.09 2.21 -16.37
CA LEU A 430 4.14 3.32 -16.57
C LEU A 430 4.87 4.65 -16.74
N ASP A 431 5.97 4.86 -16.03
CA ASP A 431 6.67 6.15 -16.02
C ASP A 431 7.35 6.40 -17.36
N GLU A 432 7.99 5.38 -17.95
CA GLU A 432 8.58 5.49 -19.29
C GLU A 432 7.54 5.55 -20.40
N PHE A 433 6.40 4.87 -20.25
CA PHE A 433 5.37 4.85 -21.28
C PHE A 433 4.56 6.15 -21.35
N ARG A 434 4.47 6.92 -20.25
CA ARG A 434 3.89 8.27 -20.29
C ARG A 434 4.68 9.21 -21.21
N LYS A 435 6.01 9.10 -21.20
CA LYS A 435 6.91 9.91 -22.04
C LYS A 435 6.75 9.64 -23.55
N LYS A 436 5.99 8.62 -23.95
CA LYS A 436 5.70 8.29 -25.35
C LYS A 436 4.48 9.02 -25.91
N SER A 437 3.70 9.70 -25.06
CA SER A 437 2.59 10.57 -25.48
C SER A 437 3.13 11.97 -25.80
N ASP A 438 2.69 12.55 -26.91
CA ASP A 438 3.05 13.93 -27.27
C ASP A 438 2.47 14.93 -26.26
N LEU A 439 1.27 14.64 -25.75
CA LEU A 439 0.59 15.49 -24.76
C LEU A 439 1.30 15.52 -23.41
N TYR A 440 2.06 14.46 -23.07
CA TYR A 440 2.96 14.47 -21.92
C TYR A 440 4.00 15.59 -22.04
N THR A 441 4.58 15.79 -23.23
CA THR A 441 5.55 16.86 -23.48
C THR A 441 4.96 18.23 -23.15
N VAL A 442 3.73 18.52 -23.59
CA VAL A 442 3.06 19.81 -23.34
C VAL A 442 2.75 20.00 -21.85
N LEU A 443 2.19 18.99 -21.18
CA LEU A 443 1.91 19.05 -19.73
C LEU A 443 3.18 19.35 -18.94
N THR A 444 4.27 18.69 -19.31
CA THR A 444 5.54 18.91 -18.65
C THR A 444 6.17 20.26 -18.94
N ALA A 445 6.03 20.78 -20.17
CA ALA A 445 6.49 22.11 -20.55
C ALA A 445 5.69 23.22 -19.85
N ALA A 446 4.40 22.97 -19.59
CA ALA A 446 3.54 23.86 -18.80
C ALA A 446 3.77 23.74 -17.29
N ASN A 447 4.74 22.94 -16.82
CA ASN A 447 5.01 22.69 -15.41
C ASN A 447 3.77 22.14 -14.65
N HIS A 448 2.92 21.36 -15.33
CA HIS A 448 1.68 20.80 -14.78
C HIS A 448 1.87 19.33 -14.40
N HIS A 449 1.93 19.05 -13.09
CA HIS A 449 2.43 17.76 -12.57
C HIS A 449 1.40 16.92 -11.80
N SER A 450 0.31 17.51 -11.32
CA SER A 450 -0.74 16.73 -10.66
C SER A 450 -1.53 15.87 -11.66
N ASP A 451 -1.78 16.41 -12.86
CA ASP A 451 -2.60 15.75 -13.87
C ASP A 451 -1.81 15.02 -14.97
N ASP A 452 -0.48 15.12 -15.10
CA ASP A 452 0.25 14.27 -16.07
C ASP A 452 0.12 12.78 -15.70
N TYR A 453 0.02 12.49 -14.40
CA TYR A 453 -0.34 11.18 -13.87
C TYR A 453 -1.76 10.80 -14.25
N MET A 454 -2.77 11.65 -14.05
CA MET A 454 -4.16 11.24 -14.29
C MET A 454 -4.55 11.26 -15.78
N PHE A 455 -4.14 12.30 -16.50
CA PHE A 455 -4.52 12.54 -17.89
C PHE A 455 -3.85 11.55 -18.85
N VAL A 456 -2.55 11.27 -18.67
CA VAL A 456 -1.78 10.40 -19.58
C VAL A 456 -1.74 8.94 -19.08
N GLU A 457 -2.12 8.64 -17.83
CA GLU A 457 -2.15 7.25 -17.32
C GLU A 457 -2.96 6.29 -18.21
N PRO A 458 -4.14 6.63 -18.76
CA PRO A 458 -4.86 5.72 -19.66
C PRO A 458 -4.03 5.26 -20.85
N TYR A 459 -3.27 6.17 -21.48
CA TYR A 459 -2.35 5.86 -22.58
C TYR A 459 -1.23 4.91 -22.13
N ALA A 460 -0.51 5.27 -21.06
CA ALA A 460 0.61 4.47 -20.56
C ALA A 460 0.16 3.10 -20.03
N LYS A 461 -0.99 3.05 -19.36
CA LYS A 461 -1.60 1.82 -18.85
C LYS A 461 -1.99 0.88 -19.98
N ARG A 462 -2.53 1.40 -21.08
CA ARG A 462 -2.82 0.58 -22.26
C ARG A 462 -1.55 -0.01 -22.86
N LEU A 463 -0.52 0.81 -23.10
CA LEU A 463 0.76 0.32 -23.62
C LEU A 463 1.34 -0.77 -22.71
N ARG A 464 1.31 -0.55 -21.40
CA ARG A 464 1.77 -1.53 -20.40
C ARG A 464 1.01 -2.85 -20.47
N GLN A 465 -0.31 -2.81 -20.61
CA GLN A 465 -1.12 -4.02 -20.78
C GLN A 465 -0.79 -4.75 -22.09
N MET A 466 -0.62 -4.01 -23.19
CA MET A 466 -0.26 -4.59 -24.50
C MET A 466 1.11 -5.27 -24.46
N VAL A 467 2.12 -4.61 -23.88
CA VAL A 467 3.47 -5.15 -23.70
C VAL A 467 3.42 -6.39 -22.80
N ALA A 468 2.75 -6.31 -21.64
CA ALA A 468 2.64 -7.45 -20.74
C ALA A 468 1.89 -8.63 -21.37
N ARG A 469 0.81 -8.38 -22.12
CA ARG A 469 0.08 -9.43 -22.86
C ARG A 469 0.97 -10.07 -23.91
N HIS A 470 1.69 -9.28 -24.70
CA HIS A 470 2.56 -9.78 -25.76
C HIS A 470 3.73 -10.60 -25.18
N ALA A 471 4.38 -10.11 -24.13
CA ALA A 471 5.43 -10.84 -23.43
C ALA A 471 4.93 -12.18 -22.88
N ARG A 472 3.74 -12.18 -22.26
CA ARG A 472 3.10 -13.38 -21.71
C ARG A 472 2.77 -14.43 -22.77
N THR A 473 2.10 -14.02 -23.85
CA THR A 473 1.67 -14.94 -24.92
C THR A 473 2.88 -15.54 -25.65
N ASN A 474 3.93 -14.75 -25.87
CA ASN A 474 5.10 -15.16 -26.65
C ASN A 474 6.30 -15.55 -25.78
N LYS A 475 6.12 -15.74 -24.47
CA LYS A 475 7.14 -16.22 -23.51
C LYS A 475 8.44 -15.39 -23.48
N PHE A 476 8.33 -14.05 -23.46
CA PHE A 476 9.47 -13.17 -23.19
C PHE A 476 9.61 -12.91 -21.68
N ASN A 477 10.85 -12.78 -21.18
CA ASN A 477 11.07 -12.29 -19.83
C ASN A 477 10.54 -10.85 -19.69
N LEU A 478 9.94 -10.54 -18.55
CA LEU A 478 9.27 -9.28 -18.30
C LEU A 478 9.66 -8.70 -16.95
N LEU A 479 10.19 -7.47 -16.97
CA LEU A 479 10.23 -6.60 -15.80
C LEU A 479 8.98 -5.71 -15.78
N TYR A 480 8.05 -6.02 -14.87
CA TYR A 480 6.82 -5.28 -14.68
C TYR A 480 7.03 -4.17 -13.64
N ASP A 481 7.47 -3.00 -14.10
CA ASP A 481 7.84 -1.90 -13.24
C ASP A 481 6.63 -1.08 -12.74
N GLY A 482 6.45 -0.99 -11.42
CA GLY A 482 5.42 -0.21 -10.78
C GLY A 482 5.60 -0.13 -9.27
N THR A 483 4.55 0.28 -8.57
CA THR A 483 4.59 0.36 -7.10
C THR A 483 4.38 -1.00 -6.45
N GLY A 484 3.72 -1.94 -7.13
CA GLY A 484 3.25 -3.20 -6.54
C GLY A 484 2.19 -3.01 -5.44
N ILE A 485 1.63 -1.79 -5.30
CA ILE A 485 0.80 -1.37 -4.17
C ILE A 485 -0.52 -0.74 -4.67
N PRO A 486 -1.69 -1.13 -4.13
CA PRO A 486 -1.89 -2.29 -3.26
C PRO A 486 -1.66 -3.59 -4.07
N TYR A 487 -1.08 -4.62 -3.45
CA TYR A 487 -0.83 -5.89 -4.14
C TYR A 487 -2.14 -6.57 -4.58
N ALA A 488 -3.08 -6.76 -3.65
CA ALA A 488 -4.43 -7.22 -3.94
C ALA A 488 -5.42 -6.04 -3.86
N PRO A 489 -6.40 -5.94 -4.79
CA PRO A 489 -6.68 -6.85 -5.91
C PRO A 489 -5.89 -6.53 -7.20
N ARG A 490 -5.05 -5.49 -7.23
CA ARG A 490 -4.51 -4.93 -8.48
C ARG A 490 -3.47 -5.81 -9.19
N TYR A 491 -2.48 -6.31 -8.46
CA TYR A 491 -1.33 -7.05 -9.02
C TYR A 491 -1.43 -8.56 -8.87
N VAL A 492 -2.25 -9.06 -7.93
CA VAL A 492 -2.49 -10.51 -7.73
C VAL A 492 -2.91 -11.20 -9.03
N GLY A 493 -3.90 -10.65 -9.75
CA GLY A 493 -4.37 -11.25 -11.00
C GLY A 493 -3.35 -11.18 -12.14
N ILE A 494 -2.36 -10.28 -12.08
CA ILE A 494 -1.24 -10.27 -13.04
C ILE A 494 -0.36 -11.48 -12.76
N VAL A 495 0.05 -11.68 -11.51
CA VAL A 495 0.87 -12.83 -11.10
C VAL A 495 0.19 -14.14 -11.47
N ASP A 496 -1.11 -14.29 -11.19
CA ASP A 496 -1.87 -15.50 -11.54
C ASP A 496 -1.88 -15.80 -13.03
N ARG A 497 -2.08 -14.77 -13.87
CA ARG A 497 -2.07 -14.93 -15.33
C ARG A 497 -0.72 -15.35 -15.86
N PHE A 498 0.37 -14.81 -15.32
CA PHE A 498 1.71 -15.17 -15.74
C PHE A 498 2.11 -16.57 -15.22
N LYS A 499 1.78 -16.89 -13.97
CA LYS A 499 2.07 -18.20 -13.40
C LYS A 499 1.35 -19.33 -14.15
N ARG A 500 0.08 -19.14 -14.51
CA ARG A 500 -0.68 -20.09 -15.36
C ARG A 500 -0.05 -20.30 -16.75
N GLU A 501 0.69 -19.31 -17.22
CA GLU A 501 1.41 -19.37 -18.49
C GLU A 501 2.83 -19.92 -18.34
N GLY A 502 3.16 -20.54 -17.21
CA GLY A 502 4.45 -21.18 -16.98
C GLY A 502 5.59 -20.23 -16.62
N PHE A 503 5.31 -18.97 -16.30
CA PHE A 503 6.34 -18.04 -15.86
C PHE A 503 6.80 -18.36 -14.43
N LYS A 504 8.09 -18.19 -14.18
CA LYS A 504 8.60 -18.02 -12.81
C LYS A 504 8.30 -16.60 -12.34
N THR A 505 7.59 -16.46 -11.22
CA THR A 505 7.10 -15.16 -10.73
C THR A 505 7.92 -14.68 -9.54
N GLN A 506 8.40 -13.44 -9.62
CA GLN A 506 9.20 -12.81 -8.58
C GLN A 506 8.75 -11.39 -8.29
N ILE A 507 8.66 -11.04 -6.99
CA ILE A 507 8.60 -9.65 -6.55
C ILE A 507 9.90 -9.29 -5.83
N THR A 508 10.47 -8.15 -6.21
CA THR A 508 11.52 -7.52 -5.42
C THR A 508 10.99 -6.19 -4.90
N ALA A 509 10.84 -6.12 -3.59
CA ALA A 509 10.46 -4.93 -2.87
C ALA A 509 11.71 -4.14 -2.44
N VAL A 510 11.62 -2.81 -2.54
CA VAL A 510 12.62 -1.89 -1.97
C VAL A 510 11.91 -0.91 -1.04
N ASP A 511 12.32 -0.91 0.23
CA ASP A 511 11.81 0.00 1.25
C ASP A 511 12.83 1.09 1.61
N ALA A 512 12.30 2.24 2.02
CA ALA A 512 13.05 3.37 2.54
C ALA A 512 12.21 4.05 3.63
N PHE A 513 12.86 4.69 4.60
CA PHE A 513 12.15 5.43 5.66
C PHE A 513 11.36 6.60 5.09
N LEU A 514 10.06 6.65 5.41
CA LEU A 514 9.23 7.81 5.10
C LEU A 514 9.63 9.01 5.98
N VAL A 515 9.81 8.71 7.27
CA VAL A 515 10.34 9.54 8.35
C VAL A 515 11.35 8.68 9.10
N LYS A 516 12.47 9.28 9.54
CA LYS A 516 13.46 8.58 10.35
C LYS A 516 13.00 8.53 11.80
N PRO A 517 13.23 7.43 12.53
CA PRO A 517 13.04 7.45 13.98
C PRO A 517 14.00 8.46 14.61
N GLU A 518 13.46 9.31 15.49
CA GLU A 518 14.22 10.35 16.21
C GLU A 518 15.38 9.73 17.02
N GLY A 519 16.59 10.24 16.83
CA GLY A 519 17.82 9.76 17.47
C GLY A 519 18.52 8.61 16.73
N ARG A 520 18.05 8.24 15.52
CA ARG A 520 18.71 7.28 14.62
C ARG A 520 19.22 7.93 13.34
N GLU A 521 19.32 9.26 13.29
CA GLU A 521 19.71 10.01 12.09
C GLU A 521 21.12 9.64 11.61
N ASP A 522 22.06 9.44 12.54
CA ASP A 522 23.45 9.05 12.25
C ASP A 522 23.57 7.61 11.71
N GLU A 523 22.65 6.71 12.10
CA GLU A 523 22.58 5.32 11.59
C GLU A 523 22.03 5.28 10.15
N LEU A 524 21.20 6.25 9.79
CA LEU A 524 20.43 6.27 8.55
C LEU A 524 20.93 7.41 7.66
N PRO A 525 22.08 7.28 6.97
CA PRO A 525 22.70 8.39 6.24
C PRO A 525 21.83 8.92 5.10
N ARG A 526 20.98 8.07 4.49
CA ARG A 526 20.10 8.51 3.40
C ARG A 526 19.00 9.45 3.91
N SER A 527 18.71 10.52 3.17
CA SER A 527 17.55 11.37 3.43
C SER A 527 16.25 10.55 3.46
N ALA A 528 15.34 10.91 4.35
CA ALA A 528 14.00 10.36 4.36
C ALA A 528 13.34 10.57 2.98
N VAL A 529 12.37 9.72 2.63
CA VAL A 529 11.67 9.81 1.34
C VAL A 529 11.05 11.18 1.14
N ILE A 530 10.44 11.76 2.18
CA ILE A 530 9.79 13.08 2.11
C ILE A 530 10.80 14.13 1.66
N GLN A 531 11.96 14.18 2.32
CA GLN A 531 13.02 15.12 1.97
C GLN A 531 13.58 14.84 0.56
N SER A 532 13.74 13.57 0.19
CA SER A 532 14.21 13.19 -1.14
C SER A 532 13.24 13.64 -2.25
N VAL A 533 11.94 13.50 -2.00
CA VAL A 533 10.88 13.93 -2.91
C VAL A 533 10.80 15.46 -2.95
N LYS A 534 10.98 16.14 -1.81
CA LYS A 534 11.03 17.61 -1.71
C LYS A 534 12.22 18.19 -2.48
N THR A 535 13.42 17.68 -2.24
CA THR A 535 14.62 18.11 -2.98
C THR A 535 14.50 17.82 -4.47
N ARG A 536 13.94 16.66 -4.87
CA ARG A 536 13.65 16.38 -6.28
C ARG A 536 12.67 17.40 -6.86
N PHE A 537 11.64 17.75 -6.11
CA PHE A 537 10.66 18.76 -6.51
C PHE A 537 11.31 20.13 -6.66
N GLU A 538 12.14 20.57 -5.71
CA GLU A 538 12.87 21.85 -5.77
C GLU A 538 13.83 21.90 -6.97
N GLN A 539 14.50 20.78 -7.30
CA GLN A 539 15.46 20.71 -8.41
C GLN A 539 14.80 20.58 -9.78
N THR A 540 13.72 19.82 -9.89
CA THR A 540 13.14 19.41 -11.18
C THR A 540 11.77 20.02 -11.45
N GLY A 541 11.16 20.67 -10.45
CA GLY A 541 9.75 21.02 -10.44
C GLY A 541 8.80 19.82 -10.30
N ARG A 542 9.30 18.57 -10.23
CA ARG A 542 8.49 17.34 -10.36
C ARG A 542 8.52 16.42 -9.14
N ALA A 543 7.34 16.02 -8.68
CA ALA A 543 7.15 14.93 -7.71
C ALA A 543 5.71 14.39 -7.76
N LEU A 544 5.48 13.23 -7.12
CA LEU A 544 4.14 12.66 -6.93
C LEU A 544 3.39 13.40 -5.81
N PRO A 545 2.07 13.63 -5.91
CA PRO A 545 1.27 14.23 -4.84
C PRO A 545 1.58 13.62 -3.48
N TRP A 546 1.70 14.46 -2.44
CA TRP A 546 2.17 14.03 -1.11
C TRP A 546 1.33 12.89 -0.54
N VAL A 547 0.01 13.01 -0.64
CA VAL A 547 -0.93 11.97 -0.20
C VAL A 547 -0.68 10.62 -0.89
N VAL A 548 -0.36 10.63 -2.19
CA VAL A 548 -0.06 9.42 -2.97
C VAL A 548 1.29 8.83 -2.57
N THR A 549 2.29 9.69 -2.34
CA THR A 549 3.62 9.28 -1.89
C THR A 549 3.54 8.62 -0.52
N VAL A 550 2.88 9.27 0.45
CA VAL A 550 2.68 8.78 1.82
C VAL A 550 1.88 7.47 1.82
N ASP A 551 0.73 7.42 1.13
CA ASP A 551 -0.14 6.24 1.09
C ASP A 551 0.59 5.00 0.54
N LYS A 552 1.32 5.14 -0.58
CA LYS A 552 2.10 4.03 -1.15
C LYS A 552 3.12 3.49 -0.16
N HIS A 553 3.84 4.37 0.53
CA HIS A 553 4.83 3.97 1.53
C HIS A 553 4.20 3.24 2.72
N ILE A 554 3.12 3.77 3.29
CA ILE A 554 2.43 3.19 4.46
C ILE A 554 1.77 1.85 4.10
N ARG A 555 1.29 1.66 2.87
CA ARG A 555 0.66 0.41 2.40
C ARG A 555 1.65 -0.66 1.91
N THR A 556 2.93 -0.32 1.75
CA THR A 556 3.95 -1.26 1.26
C THR A 556 4.04 -2.54 2.11
N PRO A 557 4.06 -2.47 3.46
CA PRO A 557 4.20 -3.67 4.30
C PRO A 557 3.05 -4.66 4.12
N GLY A 558 1.81 -4.16 4.09
CA GLY A 558 0.64 -5.01 3.87
C GLY A 558 0.64 -5.67 2.48
N SER A 559 1.09 -4.92 1.46
CA SER A 559 1.21 -5.46 0.09
C SER A 559 2.28 -6.55 0.01
N PHE A 560 3.41 -6.37 0.70
CA PHE A 560 4.50 -7.35 0.76
C PHE A 560 4.06 -8.65 1.46
N LEU A 561 3.45 -8.55 2.65
CA LEU A 561 2.99 -9.72 3.40
C LEU A 561 1.85 -10.47 2.69
N THR A 562 0.95 -9.75 2.00
CA THR A 562 -0.07 -10.39 1.16
C THR A 562 0.56 -11.14 -0.02
N ALA A 563 1.58 -10.58 -0.65
CA ALA A 563 2.28 -11.23 -1.76
C ALA A 563 3.11 -12.45 -1.30
N LEU A 564 3.65 -12.43 -0.08
CA LEU A 564 4.39 -13.54 0.53
C LEU A 564 3.53 -14.81 0.64
N GLU A 565 2.27 -14.66 1.06
CA GLU A 565 1.30 -15.75 1.19
C GLU A 565 0.71 -16.23 -0.14
N HIS A 566 0.96 -15.49 -1.24
CA HIS A 566 0.35 -15.80 -2.52
C HIS A 566 0.96 -17.05 -3.18
N GLN A 567 0.11 -18.04 -3.47
CA GLN A 567 0.53 -19.35 -4.01
C GLN A 567 1.18 -19.25 -5.39
N ALA A 568 0.70 -18.34 -6.24
CA ALA A 568 1.23 -18.16 -7.59
C ALA A 568 2.53 -17.34 -7.64
N MET A 569 2.98 -16.77 -6.51
CA MET A 569 4.30 -16.16 -6.37
C MET A 569 5.36 -17.26 -6.20
N ASP A 570 6.51 -17.20 -6.85
CA ASP A 570 7.62 -18.15 -6.61
C ASP A 570 8.66 -17.58 -5.66
N LYS A 571 9.03 -16.31 -5.84
CA LYS A 571 10.06 -15.64 -5.05
C LYS A 571 9.61 -14.24 -4.63
N ILE A 572 9.87 -13.88 -3.38
CA ILE A 572 9.75 -12.50 -2.92
C ILE A 572 10.99 -12.11 -2.11
N SER A 573 11.47 -10.88 -2.29
CA SER A 573 12.62 -10.34 -1.57
C SER A 573 12.37 -8.89 -1.14
N LEU A 574 12.90 -8.50 0.00
CA LEU A 574 12.87 -7.13 0.53
C LEU A 574 14.29 -6.59 0.65
N PHE A 575 14.55 -5.49 -0.03
CA PHE A 575 15.76 -4.69 0.12
C PHE A 575 15.45 -3.43 0.90
N ALA A 576 16.41 -3.00 1.70
CA ALA A 576 16.40 -1.70 2.35
C ALA A 576 17.31 -0.73 1.60
N ASN A 577 16.87 0.52 1.56
CA ASN A 577 17.56 1.62 0.92
C ASN A 577 17.81 2.76 1.91
N ASP A 578 18.52 2.47 2.98
CA ASP A 578 18.78 3.45 4.04
C ASP A 578 20.27 3.83 4.16
N GLY A 579 21.14 3.07 3.49
CA GLY A 579 22.59 3.31 3.44
C GLY A 579 22.98 4.38 2.43
N GLU A 580 24.27 4.41 2.09
CA GLU A 580 24.78 5.32 1.05
C GLU A 580 24.08 5.07 -0.30
N LYS A 581 24.19 6.05 -1.20
CA LYS A 581 23.65 5.96 -2.56
C LYS A 581 24.10 4.64 -3.23
N ASP A 582 23.16 3.93 -3.81
CA ASP A 582 23.37 2.64 -4.52
C ASP A 582 23.84 1.47 -3.64
N ARG A 583 23.77 1.59 -2.31
CA ARG A 583 24.09 0.51 -1.36
C ARG A 583 22.84 -0.11 -0.74
N HIS A 584 21.97 -0.64 -1.60
CA HIS A 584 20.87 -1.49 -1.16
C HIS A 584 21.40 -2.76 -0.45
N TYR A 585 20.73 -3.21 0.60
CA TYR A 585 21.04 -4.46 1.28
C TYR A 585 19.79 -5.33 1.48
N LEU A 586 19.97 -6.65 1.45
CA LEU A 586 18.88 -7.61 1.59
C LEU A 586 18.43 -7.69 3.06
N VAL A 587 17.16 -7.39 3.30
CA VAL A 587 16.52 -7.53 4.62
C VAL A 587 15.91 -8.90 4.78
N ALA A 588 15.23 -9.41 3.74
CA ALA A 588 14.58 -10.71 3.78
C ALA A 588 14.37 -11.29 2.37
N GLU A 589 14.32 -12.62 2.26
CA GLU A 589 13.91 -13.30 1.03
C GLU A 589 13.16 -14.61 1.32
N SER A 590 12.30 -15.01 0.38
CA SER A 590 11.50 -16.23 0.53
C SER A 590 12.19 -17.47 -0.07
N PHE A 591 11.99 -18.62 0.53
CA PHE A 591 12.36 -19.91 -0.01
C PHE A 591 11.20 -20.89 0.10
N ASP A 592 10.94 -21.66 -0.95
CA ASP A 592 10.09 -22.83 -0.85
C ASP A 592 10.94 -23.98 -0.29
N VAL A 593 10.49 -24.57 0.82
CA VAL A 593 11.25 -25.52 1.65
C VAL A 593 10.40 -26.67 2.16
N SER A 594 11.06 -27.73 2.64
CA SER A 594 10.43 -28.90 3.24
C SER A 594 10.29 -28.76 4.77
N ALA A 595 9.62 -29.73 5.41
CA ALA A 595 9.47 -29.78 6.85
C ALA A 595 10.83 -29.94 7.57
N GLU A 596 11.78 -30.66 6.96
CA GLU A 596 13.13 -30.86 7.50
C GLU A 596 13.89 -29.54 7.60
N THR A 597 13.74 -28.65 6.59
CA THR A 597 14.34 -27.31 6.65
C THR A 597 13.75 -26.46 7.78
N ILE A 598 12.45 -26.59 8.07
CA ILE A 598 11.82 -25.90 9.21
C ILE A 598 12.43 -26.40 10.53
N GLN A 599 12.57 -27.72 10.68
CA GLN A 599 13.21 -28.30 11.86
C GLN A 599 14.66 -27.80 12.00
N ALA A 600 15.41 -27.72 10.90
CA ALA A 600 16.76 -27.18 10.90
C ALA A 600 16.78 -25.69 11.34
N LEU A 601 15.87 -24.85 10.84
CA LEU A 601 15.75 -23.45 11.27
C LEU A 601 15.47 -23.35 12.78
N GLN A 602 14.56 -24.17 13.30
CA GLN A 602 14.22 -24.23 14.72
C GLN A 602 15.42 -24.66 15.56
N GLN A 603 16.11 -25.73 15.16
CA GLN A 603 17.29 -26.23 15.85
C GLN A 603 18.43 -25.20 15.88
N ASN A 604 18.73 -24.57 14.74
CA ASN A 604 19.79 -23.56 14.66
C ASN A 604 19.44 -22.31 15.49
N GLN A 605 18.15 -21.92 15.56
CA GLN A 605 17.72 -20.82 16.42
C GLN A 605 17.88 -21.13 17.91
N LEU A 606 17.51 -22.35 18.33
CA LEU A 606 17.71 -22.81 19.70
C LEU A 606 19.20 -22.96 20.05
N ALA A 607 20.02 -23.34 19.06
CA ALA A 607 21.46 -23.49 19.18
C ALA A 607 22.24 -22.18 18.95
N GLN A 608 21.57 -21.04 18.75
CA GLN A 608 22.21 -19.73 18.52
C GLN A 608 23.18 -19.72 17.32
N THR A 609 22.82 -20.41 16.25
CA THR A 609 23.60 -20.54 15.01
C THR A 609 22.76 -20.20 13.77
N LEU A 610 21.60 -19.55 13.95
CA LEU A 610 20.67 -19.24 12.88
C LEU A 610 21.30 -18.35 11.81
N ALA A 611 22.10 -17.34 12.19
CA ALA A 611 22.72 -16.43 11.21
C ALA A 611 23.67 -17.19 10.27
N LYS A 612 24.46 -18.12 10.82
CA LYS A 612 25.35 -18.99 10.04
C LYS A 612 24.56 -19.90 9.11
N TYR A 613 23.46 -20.48 9.58
CA TYR A 613 22.60 -21.33 8.76
C TYR A 613 21.96 -20.54 7.61
N LEU A 614 21.45 -19.33 7.88
CA LEU A 614 20.90 -18.44 6.85
C LEU A 614 21.95 -18.01 5.82
N GLN A 615 23.21 -17.82 6.22
CA GLN A 615 24.31 -17.56 5.31
C GLN A 615 24.63 -18.77 4.42
N SER A 616 24.62 -19.98 4.98
CA SER A 616 24.72 -21.22 4.20
C SER A 616 23.57 -21.35 3.19
N MET A 617 22.33 -21.03 3.58
CA MET A 617 21.20 -21.01 2.66
C MET A 617 21.42 -20.05 1.47
N ILE A 618 22.00 -18.87 1.71
CA ILE A 618 22.35 -17.93 0.63
C ILE A 618 23.41 -18.54 -0.30
N ASN A 619 24.46 -19.14 0.26
CA ASN A 619 25.58 -19.68 -0.52
C ASN A 619 25.18 -20.91 -1.35
N GLU A 620 24.36 -21.79 -0.78
CA GLU A 620 24.07 -23.10 -1.35
C GLU A 620 22.91 -23.05 -2.34
N ARG A 621 21.88 -22.24 -2.07
CA ARG A 621 20.65 -22.26 -2.89
C ARG A 621 20.75 -21.40 -4.14
N ASP A 622 20.43 -22.00 -5.28
CA ASP A 622 20.43 -21.33 -6.60
C ASP A 622 19.32 -20.29 -6.77
N ASP A 623 18.30 -20.33 -5.89
CA ASP A 623 17.23 -19.35 -5.85
C ASP A 623 17.48 -18.20 -4.85
N SER A 624 18.66 -18.09 -4.23
CA SER A 624 19.02 -16.92 -3.42
C SER A 624 19.30 -15.70 -4.28
N VAL A 625 18.71 -14.56 -3.92
CA VAL A 625 18.87 -13.31 -4.69
C VAL A 625 20.32 -12.82 -4.68
N LEU A 626 21.02 -12.91 -3.54
CA LEU A 626 22.42 -12.45 -3.49
C LEU A 626 23.35 -13.37 -4.28
N LYS A 627 23.10 -14.69 -4.27
CA LYS A 627 23.85 -15.65 -5.11
C LYS A 627 23.64 -15.35 -6.60
N ILE A 628 22.40 -15.08 -7.00
CA ILE A 628 22.05 -14.67 -8.37
C ILE A 628 22.78 -13.37 -8.76
N LEU A 629 22.75 -12.34 -7.90
CA LEU A 629 23.43 -11.07 -8.15
C LEU A 629 24.96 -11.19 -8.20
N ALA A 630 25.52 -12.13 -7.45
CA ALA A 630 26.94 -12.43 -7.46
C ALA A 630 27.36 -13.29 -8.68
N GLY A 631 26.43 -14.06 -9.25
CA GLY A 631 26.75 -15.09 -10.22
C GLY A 631 27.66 -16.15 -9.60
N ASN A 632 28.72 -16.53 -10.32
CA ASN A 632 29.73 -17.48 -9.82
C ASN A 632 30.88 -16.80 -9.05
N ASP A 633 30.79 -15.50 -8.76
CA ASP A 633 31.84 -14.75 -8.06
C ASP A 633 31.62 -14.77 -6.53
N HIS A 634 32.42 -15.57 -5.84
CA HIS A 634 32.36 -15.68 -4.38
C HIS A 634 32.75 -14.38 -3.66
N THR A 635 33.71 -13.62 -4.19
CA THR A 635 34.13 -12.33 -3.61
C THR A 635 32.98 -11.32 -3.67
N ARG A 636 32.26 -11.29 -4.80
CA ARG A 636 31.08 -10.44 -4.96
C ARG A 636 29.96 -10.86 -4.01
N LEU A 637 29.75 -12.16 -3.78
CA LEU A 637 28.78 -12.65 -2.81
C LEU A 637 29.11 -12.20 -1.38
N VAL A 638 30.38 -12.34 -0.97
CA VAL A 638 30.86 -11.86 0.34
C VAL A 638 30.64 -10.35 0.47
N ALA A 639 30.95 -9.57 -0.56
CA ALA A 639 30.72 -8.13 -0.55
C ALA A 639 29.23 -7.77 -0.40
N TRP A 640 28.32 -8.51 -1.06
CA TRP A 640 26.87 -8.33 -0.90
C TRP A 640 26.40 -8.63 0.52
N LEU A 641 26.88 -9.72 1.13
CA LEU A 641 26.57 -10.09 2.50
C LEU A 641 27.02 -9.01 3.50
N GLN A 642 28.21 -8.45 3.29
CA GLN A 642 28.77 -7.39 4.14
C GLN A 642 28.02 -6.06 4.05
N ARG A 643 27.16 -5.84 3.04
CA ARG A 643 26.32 -4.63 2.96
C ARG A 643 25.23 -4.59 4.03
N ASN A 644 24.80 -5.72 4.57
CA ASN A 644 23.80 -5.75 5.63
C ASN A 644 24.48 -5.49 6.98
N PRO A 645 24.34 -4.28 7.58
CA PRO A 645 25.03 -3.94 8.82
C PRO A 645 24.53 -4.76 10.02
N GLY A 646 23.38 -5.41 9.88
CA GLY A 646 22.69 -6.12 10.94
C GLY A 646 22.68 -7.64 10.79
N PHE A 647 23.44 -8.25 9.87
CA PHE A 647 23.42 -9.70 9.70
C PHE A 647 24.20 -10.43 10.82
N THR A 648 23.58 -10.56 11.98
CA THR A 648 24.15 -11.18 13.18
C THR A 648 23.12 -12.07 13.89
N GLU A 649 23.58 -12.97 14.76
CA GLU A 649 22.70 -13.86 15.54
C GLU A 649 21.63 -13.12 16.37
N LYS A 650 21.93 -11.89 16.79
CA LYS A 650 21.00 -11.04 17.55
C LYS A 650 19.84 -10.51 16.72
N ASN A 651 19.95 -10.54 15.39
CA ASN A 651 19.12 -9.77 14.49
C ASN A 651 18.65 -10.56 13.25
N VAL A 652 18.63 -11.89 13.36
CA VAL A 652 18.07 -12.79 12.34
C VAL A 652 16.77 -13.42 12.83
N ALA A 653 15.87 -13.73 11.89
CA ALA A 653 14.59 -14.37 12.16
C ALA A 653 14.10 -15.15 10.94
N TYR A 654 12.95 -15.80 11.07
CA TYR A 654 12.23 -16.36 9.94
C TYR A 654 10.71 -16.33 10.20
N GLN A 655 9.93 -16.44 9.13
CA GLN A 655 8.48 -16.71 9.18
C GLN A 655 8.16 -17.92 8.33
N VAL A 656 7.16 -18.71 8.73
CA VAL A 656 6.76 -19.93 8.02
C VAL A 656 5.31 -19.78 7.55
N HIS A 657 5.10 -19.94 6.25
CA HIS A 657 3.79 -19.92 5.60
C HIS A 657 3.55 -21.26 4.91
N SER A 658 2.29 -21.67 4.80
CA SER A 658 1.92 -22.90 4.10
C SER A 658 1.85 -22.62 2.60
N LYS A 659 2.41 -23.51 1.77
CA LYS A 659 2.39 -23.37 0.31
C LYS A 659 2.16 -24.72 -0.36
N GLY A 660 0.96 -24.94 -0.89
CA GLY A 660 0.56 -26.24 -1.46
C GLY A 660 0.82 -27.40 -0.50
N GLN A 661 1.67 -28.35 -0.91
CA GLN A 661 2.08 -29.51 -0.12
C GLN A 661 3.34 -29.28 0.74
N GLY A 662 3.92 -28.07 0.70
CA GLY A 662 5.14 -27.72 1.44
C GLY A 662 5.01 -26.39 2.18
N TYR A 663 6.15 -25.74 2.37
CA TYR A 663 6.22 -24.49 3.12
C TYR A 663 6.96 -23.42 2.35
N ARG A 664 6.60 -22.19 2.64
CA ARG A 664 7.37 -21.00 2.29
C ARG A 664 7.95 -20.41 3.55
N VAL A 665 9.26 -20.27 3.57
CA VAL A 665 9.97 -19.55 4.63
C VAL A 665 10.35 -18.17 4.12
N LEU A 666 10.04 -17.12 4.88
CA LEU A 666 10.70 -15.83 4.74
C LEU A 666 11.91 -15.83 5.67
N ALA A 667 13.12 -15.93 5.12
CA ALA A 667 14.36 -15.75 5.87
C ALA A 667 14.60 -14.26 6.09
N ILE A 668 14.79 -13.84 7.34
CA ILE A 668 14.97 -12.43 7.72
C ILE A 668 16.40 -12.25 8.22
N TYR A 669 17.19 -11.49 7.46
CA TYR A 669 18.61 -11.22 7.73
C TYR A 669 18.82 -9.95 8.56
N ASN A 670 17.78 -9.15 8.75
CA ASN A 670 17.79 -7.95 9.59
C ASN A 670 16.41 -7.74 10.23
N ALA A 671 16.20 -8.33 11.41
CA ALA A 671 14.94 -8.32 12.14
C ALA A 671 14.56 -6.92 12.66
N ARG A 672 15.55 -6.08 12.99
CA ARG A 672 15.37 -4.65 13.31
C ARG A 672 14.78 -3.90 12.13
N ARG A 673 15.40 -4.02 10.95
CA ARG A 673 14.87 -3.34 9.77
C ARG A 673 13.51 -3.86 9.31
N MET A 674 13.23 -5.16 9.54
CA MET A 674 11.90 -5.73 9.30
C MET A 674 10.84 -5.16 10.24
N VAL A 675 11.18 -4.88 11.51
CA VAL A 675 10.28 -4.16 12.42
C VAL A 675 10.01 -2.75 11.90
N ASP A 676 11.06 -1.97 11.59
CA ASP A 676 10.93 -0.64 11.01
C ASP A 676 9.99 -0.63 9.77
N PHE A 677 10.14 -1.63 8.90
CA PHE A 677 9.30 -1.81 7.73
C PHE A 677 7.83 -2.04 8.09
N VAL A 678 7.55 -2.96 9.02
CA VAL A 678 6.17 -3.30 9.41
C VAL A 678 5.50 -2.16 10.18
N GLU A 679 6.22 -1.50 11.08
CA GLU A 679 5.72 -0.40 11.91
C GLU A 679 5.32 0.83 11.09
N LYS A 680 5.91 1.02 9.91
CA LYS A 680 5.51 2.05 8.94
C LYS A 680 4.01 2.04 8.61
N ARG A 681 3.33 0.89 8.72
CA ARG A 681 1.88 0.78 8.51
C ARG A 681 1.05 1.52 9.57
N GLN A 682 1.63 1.76 10.74
CA GLN A 682 1.02 2.43 11.89
C GLN A 682 0.98 3.96 11.74
N LEU A 683 1.73 4.51 10.78
CA LEU A 683 1.70 5.94 10.46
C LEU A 683 0.33 6.34 9.88
N ASN A 684 -0.02 7.60 10.09
CA ASN A 684 -1.24 8.19 9.60
C ASN A 684 -1.14 8.58 8.11
N PRO A 685 -1.89 7.93 7.19
CA PRO A 685 -1.81 8.23 5.76
C PRO A 685 -2.44 9.57 5.37
N ASN A 686 -3.21 10.21 6.26
CA ASN A 686 -3.93 11.45 5.98
C ASN A 686 -3.19 12.71 6.49
N ALA A 687 -1.94 12.56 6.92
CA ALA A 687 -1.14 13.68 7.39
C ALA A 687 -0.74 14.62 6.23
N SER A 688 -0.93 15.93 6.42
CA SER A 688 -0.47 16.97 5.48
C SER A 688 0.92 17.50 5.80
N GLY A 689 1.59 16.96 6.83
CA GLY A 689 2.96 17.27 7.26
C GLY A 689 3.56 16.15 8.12
N GLU A 690 4.86 16.19 8.34
CA GLU A 690 5.61 15.15 9.08
C GLU A 690 5.11 14.97 10.52
N GLU A 691 4.83 16.08 11.20
CA GLU A 691 4.21 16.16 12.54
C GLU A 691 2.93 15.30 12.66
N GLY A 692 2.13 15.24 11.59
CA GLY A 692 0.86 14.54 11.57
C GLY A 692 0.98 13.04 11.29
N LEU A 693 2.14 12.55 10.83
CA LEU A 693 2.34 11.14 10.46
C LEU A 693 2.33 10.24 11.69
N LEU A 694 2.84 10.73 12.82
CA LEU A 694 2.91 9.98 14.07
C LEU A 694 1.59 10.00 14.85
N HIS A 695 0.57 10.74 14.42
CA HIS A 695 -0.72 10.72 15.08
C HIS A 695 -1.29 9.30 15.06
N SER A 696 -1.62 8.76 16.24
CA SER A 696 -2.15 7.41 16.43
C SER A 696 -3.50 7.27 15.68
N PRO A 697 -3.57 6.52 14.57
CA PRO A 697 -4.83 6.36 13.86
C PRO A 697 -5.79 5.47 14.67
N GLU A 698 -7.06 5.35 14.26
CA GLU A 698 -8.06 4.45 14.90
C GLU A 698 -7.56 3.02 15.11
N VAL A 699 -6.58 2.62 14.31
CA VAL A 699 -5.99 1.29 14.22
C VAL A 699 -5.05 0.95 15.40
N LEU A 700 -4.75 1.93 16.25
CA LEU A 700 -3.94 1.79 17.47
C LEU A 700 -4.76 1.93 18.77
N ALA A 701 -6.10 1.87 18.68
CA ALA A 701 -6.99 1.93 19.86
C ALA A 701 -6.72 0.86 20.93
N PHE A 702 -5.91 -0.16 20.61
CA PHE A 702 -5.54 -1.27 21.50
C PHE A 702 -4.02 -1.41 21.72
N HIS A 703 -3.20 -0.52 21.17
CA HIS A 703 -1.76 -0.56 21.38
C HIS A 703 -1.28 0.78 21.89
N VAL A 704 -1.00 0.82 23.20
CA VAL A 704 -0.37 1.98 23.85
C VAL A 704 1.06 1.62 24.16
N ASP A 705 1.98 2.54 23.87
CA ASP A 705 3.37 2.42 24.31
C ASP A 705 3.47 2.90 25.76
N PRO A 706 3.88 2.06 26.75
CA PRO A 706 4.08 2.50 28.12
C PRO A 706 5.09 3.65 28.26
N LEU A 707 5.98 3.80 27.27
CA LEU A 707 7.02 4.82 27.28
C LEU A 707 6.61 6.08 26.49
N ALA A 708 5.40 6.14 25.95
CA ALA A 708 4.94 7.32 25.21
C ALA A 708 4.53 8.45 26.17
N THR A 709 5.16 9.61 26.01
CA THR A 709 4.74 10.85 26.69
C THR A 709 3.40 11.37 26.15
N LYS A 710 3.05 11.00 24.92
CA LYS A 710 1.74 11.26 24.32
C LYS A 710 1.15 9.94 23.80
N PRO A 711 0.30 9.24 24.57
CA PRO A 711 -0.29 7.95 24.19
C PRO A 711 -1.08 7.93 22.86
N TRP A 712 -1.51 9.10 22.40
CA TRP A 712 -2.17 9.31 21.12
C TRP A 712 -1.20 9.57 19.95
N MET A 713 0.11 9.43 20.15
CA MET A 713 1.12 9.43 19.09
C MET A 713 1.87 8.09 19.08
N THR A 714 2.06 7.52 17.89
CA THR A 714 2.88 6.31 17.72
C THR A 714 4.36 6.66 17.78
N ARG A 715 5.16 5.76 18.34
CA ARG A 715 6.61 5.84 18.37
C ARG A 715 7.20 4.84 17.38
N LEU A 716 8.16 5.28 16.56
CA LEU A 716 8.91 4.38 15.69
C LEU A 716 9.98 3.64 16.48
N GLN A 717 10.35 2.43 16.03
CA GLN A 717 11.32 1.60 16.72
C GLN A 717 12.62 2.32 17.10
N ASP A 718 12.97 2.20 18.39
CA ASP A 718 14.21 2.71 18.98
C ASP A 718 14.38 4.23 18.86
N SER A 719 13.30 4.98 18.59
CA SER A 719 13.36 6.44 18.74
C SER A 719 13.66 6.82 20.19
N VAL A 720 14.16 8.01 20.48
CA VAL A 720 14.32 8.48 21.89
C VAL A 720 12.94 8.73 22.52
N ALA A 721 12.83 8.59 23.84
CA ALA A 721 11.61 8.97 24.55
C ALA A 721 11.64 10.50 24.68
N GLY A 722 10.97 11.19 23.77
CA GLY A 722 10.80 12.64 23.80
C GLY A 722 9.85 13.10 24.88
#